data_AF-A0A8S2CXI6-F1
#
_entry.id   AF-A0A8S2CXI6-F1
#
_cell.length_a   1.000
_cell.length_b   1.000
_cell.length_c   1.000
_cell.angle_alpha   90.00
_cell.angle_beta   90.00
_cell.angle_gamma   90.00
#
_symmetry.space_group_name_H-M   'P 1'
#
loop_
_entity.id
_entity.type
_entity.pdbx_description
1 polymer ?
#
loop_
_entity_poly.entity_id
_entity_poly.type
_entity_poly.pdbx_seq_one_letter_code
_entity_poly.pdbx_strand_id
1 'polypeptide(L)'
;MFPLTSNIIELSYKSAIKYIKRLSEVLSNQTGYFIASDMHSYLGRWPTVVTRFLNFNAVRLVANISLNTASKKFDSIENEKIRREEDYEYEYKDQLDILRRHERLTVDSTNPQYMTAVFNGEFNRDILTYPELLTKTESIEMNKLSECLKTFTNKIDRKKIERENHIDKDIVKEMKKLKLFSLVIPEEFDGLNLNSQLSIRIFEELAVNPTITTMLLVHTEYAVRSILLYGTNNQQRYYLPDLASGELVGTACITEAHCGSDIRAIETTAKPKKHDEKIYVLNGKKMWITNGENAGLFLVYCKTNDKITHKDYDDRFSFFLVHRDMDGVKISPTISTLGLRGLGLTHIEFENVEIDSTQHLIGQLGEGLNILRNLHGYVRTTLSGMCVGVVKKLTELTVERCIKRESFDRKLIDNGLIQKKLFQIELDTYGMESMTYLTSGILDSFSMPIISIESAITKIFSTDKLYRIATDCLEIYGVEGIEIGHPIEQYLRDIRPWSMFDAPNDVLRLLTAWEGVTNVSSKLSDYVKKIRNPFDFPALTIANVLYELKEKAEIWRVPFTFKHDLWKCVHPSLGVPSKDLEYAIFVLRNTTKQAVVKSGRDIIDNQFYLRRLAEIAIEIYGMTAMLGRASRSYSVGLKNCDHEKALTFSYCTHAREHVTQLENEINQKEHSLGDEHMQHIAKRMLKAKGYTVTTPSIIVFYLFFVSRFLHKMGRLTPEIIEGSPQYLNPVGQYELSLRDLKIPVIENLGCTLNQFDTIDFTNNDLRKLDGFPYLPKLKTLYFGNCKISRIVEGLHQYIPNLDTIILSNNNIQELSDIDPLASLTKLTHISLTRNPIAMKKDYRLYVIHTLPNIRTLDFNRIRLKEKEAARKMFKTKSKEAAKNKNKSKTFVPGEGLDGKPQQQTSQTPKISKKDTEAIKKAILEAKSFEEVEKLKAILQSGQIPSELTGEKQNGHGDETMEQDEEENQQQQQDDEKQQSVGNAMEV
;
A
#
# COMPACT_ATOMS: atom_id res chain seq x y z
N MET A 1 -54.44 -16.31 26.27
CA MET A 1 -55.68 -17.11 26.30
C MET A 1 -55.49 -18.29 25.36
N PHE A 2 -55.44 -19.51 25.91
CA PHE A 2 -55.48 -20.82 25.23
C PHE A 2 -56.79 -20.97 24.39
N PRO A 3 -56.99 -22.02 23.56
CA PRO A 3 -56.15 -22.54 22.49
C PRO A 3 -56.97 -22.91 21.22
N LEU A 4 -56.26 -23.13 20.10
CA LEU A 4 -56.74 -23.86 18.92
C LEU A 4 -56.61 -25.38 19.17
N THR A 5 -57.71 -26.12 19.22
CA THR A 5 -57.72 -27.57 19.01
C THR A 5 -59.01 -28.01 18.32
N SER A 6 -58.86 -28.97 17.41
CA SER A 6 -59.86 -29.70 16.62
C SER A 6 -60.57 -28.92 15.50
N ASN A 7 -59.96 -28.90 14.30
CA ASN A 7 -60.67 -29.13 13.01
C ASN A 7 -59.75 -29.16 11.76
N ILE A 8 -58.44 -29.39 11.89
CA ILE A 8 -57.50 -29.52 10.74
C ILE A 8 -56.68 -30.82 10.81
N ILE A 9 -57.29 -31.91 11.29
CA ILE A 9 -56.72 -33.27 11.14
C ILE A 9 -57.69 -34.22 10.39
N GLU A 10 -58.91 -33.77 10.07
CA GLU A 10 -59.90 -34.59 9.35
C GLU A 10 -60.00 -34.28 7.83
N LEU A 11 -59.19 -33.33 7.33
CA LEU A 11 -59.14 -32.94 5.92
C LEU A 11 -57.87 -33.41 5.16
N SER A 12 -56.91 -34.04 5.85
CA SER A 12 -55.68 -34.57 5.20
C SER A 12 -55.76 -36.06 4.83
N TYR A 13 -56.79 -36.80 5.26
CA TYR A 13 -56.94 -38.23 4.91
C TYR A 13 -57.79 -38.48 3.64
N LYS A 14 -58.68 -37.55 3.27
CA LYS A 14 -59.52 -37.67 2.05
C LYS A 14 -58.83 -37.18 0.76
N SER A 15 -57.72 -36.43 0.85
CA SER A 15 -56.94 -36.00 -0.33
C SER A 15 -55.85 -37.00 -0.73
N ALA A 16 -55.35 -37.80 0.22
CA ALA A 16 -54.36 -38.85 -0.05
C ALA A 16 -54.95 -40.04 -0.85
N ILE A 17 -56.23 -40.38 -0.64
CA ILE A 17 -56.93 -41.44 -1.37
C ILE A 17 -57.26 -41.03 -2.83
N LYS A 18 -57.32 -39.73 -3.13
CA LYS A 18 -57.55 -39.22 -4.50
C LYS A 18 -56.28 -39.20 -5.35
N TYR A 19 -55.09 -39.18 -4.73
CA TYR A 19 -53.79 -39.15 -5.42
C TYR A 19 -53.31 -40.56 -5.80
N ILE A 20 -53.55 -41.57 -4.94
CA ILE A 20 -53.23 -42.98 -5.24
C ILE A 20 -54.09 -43.53 -6.41
N LYS A 21 -55.33 -43.03 -6.56
CA LYS A 21 -56.23 -43.41 -7.65
C LYS A 21 -55.84 -42.87 -9.03
N ARG A 22 -54.99 -41.83 -9.09
CA ARG A 22 -54.48 -41.25 -10.36
C ARG A 22 -53.18 -41.92 -10.82
N LEU A 23 -52.45 -42.56 -9.90
CA LEU A 23 -51.24 -43.35 -10.17
C LEU A 23 -51.55 -44.75 -10.74
N SER A 24 -52.76 -45.29 -10.53
CA SER A 24 -53.16 -46.55 -11.19
C SER A 24 -53.71 -46.38 -12.62
N GLU A 25 -53.99 -45.14 -13.07
CA GLU A 25 -54.48 -44.87 -14.43
C GLU A 25 -53.37 -44.59 -15.45
N VAL A 26 -52.13 -44.34 -15.01
CA VAL A 26 -50.99 -44.14 -15.94
C VAL A 26 -50.21 -45.45 -16.19
N LEU A 27 -50.29 -46.42 -15.27
CA LEU A 27 -49.60 -47.71 -15.39
C LEU A 27 -50.39 -48.79 -16.18
N SER A 28 -51.54 -48.45 -16.79
CA SER A 28 -52.37 -49.40 -17.53
C SER A 28 -52.39 -49.24 -19.06
N ASN A 29 -51.45 -48.48 -19.64
CA ASN A 29 -51.27 -48.39 -21.09
C ASN A 29 -49.93 -48.97 -21.56
N GLN A 30 -49.67 -50.24 -21.24
CA GLN A 30 -48.98 -51.18 -22.11
C GLN A 30 -49.23 -52.62 -21.61
N THR A 31 -50.07 -53.34 -22.37
CA THR A 31 -50.32 -54.80 -22.37
C THR A 31 -50.82 -55.44 -21.07
N GLY A 32 -52.12 -55.80 -21.05
CA GLY A 32 -52.84 -56.33 -19.89
C GLY A 32 -52.68 -57.82 -19.60
N TYR A 33 -53.11 -58.22 -18.40
CA TYR A 33 -54.15 -59.24 -18.12
C TYR A 33 -54.29 -59.44 -16.58
N PHE A 34 -55.23 -58.70 -15.99
CA PHE A 34 -56.41 -59.15 -15.20
C PHE A 34 -56.36 -60.05 -13.92
N ILE A 35 -56.97 -59.47 -12.86
CA ILE A 35 -57.91 -59.93 -11.76
C ILE A 35 -57.40 -60.63 -10.48
N ALA A 36 -57.91 -60.06 -9.37
CA ALA A 36 -58.50 -60.65 -8.13
C ALA A 36 -57.53 -60.82 -6.94
N SER A 37 -57.55 -59.93 -5.94
CA SER A 37 -58.58 -59.64 -4.92
C SER A 37 -58.57 -60.59 -3.71
N ASP A 38 -58.26 -59.96 -2.57
CA ASP A 38 -58.90 -60.10 -1.27
C ASP A 38 -58.52 -61.17 -0.23
N MET A 39 -58.30 -60.59 0.96
CA MET A 39 -58.74 -61.01 2.29
C MET A 39 -57.95 -62.07 3.07
N HIS A 40 -57.26 -61.52 4.08
CA HIS A 40 -57.32 -61.91 5.49
C HIS A 40 -56.86 -63.32 5.94
N SER A 41 -55.84 -63.25 6.80
CA SER A 41 -55.69 -64.01 8.06
C SER A 41 -55.50 -65.53 7.95
N TYR A 42 -54.31 -66.03 8.28
CA TYR A 42 -53.99 -66.51 9.62
C TYR A 42 -52.58 -67.11 9.65
N LEU A 43 -51.83 -66.75 10.68
CA LEU A 43 -50.63 -67.44 11.12
C LEU A 43 -50.98 -68.90 11.45
N GLY A 44 -50.25 -69.85 10.86
CA GLY A 44 -50.28 -71.27 11.23
C GLY A 44 -48.85 -71.83 11.25
N ARG A 45 -48.23 -71.79 12.42
CA ARG A 45 -46.88 -72.29 12.72
C ARG A 45 -46.82 -73.83 12.72
N TRP A 46 -45.78 -74.38 12.08
CA TRP A 46 -44.90 -75.50 12.54
C TRP A 46 -45.54 -76.90 12.78
N PRO A 47 -44.77 -78.01 12.97
CA PRO A 47 -43.30 -78.18 13.00
C PRO A 47 -42.75 -79.41 12.20
N THR A 48 -41.41 -79.46 12.00
CA THR A 48 -40.50 -80.65 12.00
C THR A 48 -40.83 -81.88 11.10
N VAL A 49 -39.92 -82.68 10.52
CA VAL A 49 -38.49 -82.96 10.63
C VAL A 49 -38.12 -83.85 9.41
N VAL A 50 -36.91 -83.65 8.88
CA VAL A 50 -35.99 -84.60 8.21
C VAL A 50 -36.58 -85.94 7.68
N THR A 51 -36.42 -86.27 6.38
CA THR A 51 -35.40 -87.20 5.82
C THR A 51 -35.83 -87.80 4.46
N ARG A 52 -34.99 -87.58 3.41
CA ARG A 52 -34.47 -88.54 2.41
C ARG A 52 -35.35 -89.34 1.40
N PHE A 53 -34.86 -89.25 0.14
CA PHE A 53 -34.54 -90.29 -0.87
C PHE A 53 -35.35 -90.33 -2.20
N LEU A 54 -34.66 -89.83 -3.25
CA LEU A 54 -34.62 -90.19 -4.69
C LEU A 54 -35.89 -90.48 -5.49
N ASN A 55 -36.16 -89.66 -6.52
CA ASN A 55 -35.99 -90.02 -7.94
C ASN A 55 -36.37 -88.86 -8.89
N PHE A 56 -35.40 -88.18 -9.56
CA PHE A 56 -35.71 -87.24 -10.67
C PHE A 56 -34.50 -86.89 -11.58
N ASN A 57 -33.51 -87.78 -11.72
CA ASN A 57 -32.23 -87.42 -12.37
C ASN A 57 -32.15 -87.63 -13.90
N ALA A 58 -33.11 -88.27 -14.56
CA ALA A 58 -33.06 -88.45 -16.02
C ALA A 58 -33.72 -87.29 -16.80
N VAL A 59 -34.83 -86.73 -16.28
CA VAL A 59 -35.54 -85.60 -16.93
C VAL A 59 -34.78 -84.27 -16.76
N ARG A 60 -33.97 -84.15 -15.70
CA ARG A 60 -33.21 -82.94 -15.38
C ARG A 60 -31.99 -82.71 -16.30
N LEU A 61 -31.40 -83.78 -16.85
CA LEU A 61 -30.19 -83.66 -17.69
C LEU A 61 -30.51 -83.10 -19.08
N VAL A 62 -31.61 -83.55 -19.70
CA VAL A 62 -32.05 -83.06 -21.03
C VAL A 62 -32.64 -81.65 -20.92
N ALA A 63 -33.38 -81.35 -19.84
CA ALA A 63 -33.85 -80.00 -19.57
C ALA A 63 -32.70 -79.01 -19.30
N ASN A 64 -31.65 -79.41 -18.56
CA ASN A 64 -30.52 -78.54 -18.24
C ASN A 64 -29.60 -78.25 -19.44
N ILE A 65 -29.47 -79.15 -20.42
CA ILE A 65 -28.64 -78.88 -21.61
C ILE A 65 -29.35 -77.92 -22.58
N SER A 66 -30.66 -78.09 -22.80
CA SER A 66 -31.44 -77.15 -23.62
C SER A 66 -31.66 -75.80 -22.94
N LEU A 67 -31.89 -75.76 -21.61
CA LEU A 67 -32.02 -74.51 -20.86
C LEU A 67 -30.69 -73.76 -20.72
N ASN A 68 -29.54 -74.44 -20.52
CA ASN A 68 -28.25 -73.74 -20.46
C ASN A 68 -27.79 -73.23 -21.83
N THR A 69 -28.14 -73.92 -22.92
CA THR A 69 -27.78 -73.45 -24.27
C THR A 69 -28.70 -72.32 -24.73
N ALA A 70 -29.99 -72.38 -24.37
CA ALA A 70 -30.94 -71.29 -24.59
C ALA A 70 -30.63 -70.08 -23.69
N SER A 71 -30.37 -70.27 -22.39
CA SER A 71 -29.96 -69.21 -21.45
C SER A 71 -28.66 -68.57 -21.90
N LYS A 72 -27.60 -69.31 -22.24
CA LYS A 72 -26.36 -68.68 -22.71
C LYS A 72 -26.51 -67.90 -24.01
N LYS A 73 -27.44 -68.29 -24.89
CA LYS A 73 -27.73 -67.57 -26.14
C LYS A 73 -28.65 -66.38 -25.91
N PHE A 74 -29.60 -66.49 -24.98
CA PHE A 74 -30.47 -65.39 -24.53
C PHE A 74 -29.67 -64.37 -23.73
N ASP A 75 -28.89 -64.79 -22.74
CA ASP A 75 -27.95 -63.96 -21.98
C ASP A 75 -26.88 -63.34 -22.88
N SER A 76 -26.41 -64.02 -23.93
CA SER A 76 -25.49 -63.43 -24.91
C SER A 76 -26.17 -62.35 -25.75
N ILE A 77 -27.39 -62.59 -26.23
CA ILE A 77 -28.13 -61.65 -27.08
C ILE A 77 -28.68 -60.48 -26.24
N GLU A 78 -29.10 -60.74 -25.02
CA GLU A 78 -29.60 -59.77 -24.05
C GLU A 78 -28.45 -58.97 -23.47
N ASN A 79 -27.28 -59.54 -23.17
CA ASN A 79 -26.09 -58.75 -22.82
C ASN A 79 -25.50 -57.99 -24.02
N GLU A 80 -25.61 -58.49 -25.25
CA GLU A 80 -25.16 -57.75 -26.44
C GLU A 80 -26.16 -56.66 -26.86
N LYS A 81 -27.45 -56.86 -26.58
CA LYS A 81 -28.51 -55.86 -26.78
C LYS A 81 -28.55 -54.84 -25.64
N ILE A 82 -28.30 -55.24 -24.40
CA ILE A 82 -28.07 -54.35 -23.25
C ILE A 82 -26.76 -53.60 -23.45
N ARG A 83 -25.68 -54.23 -23.93
CA ARG A 83 -24.44 -53.47 -24.27
C ARG A 83 -24.66 -52.52 -25.42
N ARG A 84 -25.41 -52.90 -26.47
CA ARG A 84 -25.72 -51.95 -27.55
C ARG A 84 -26.68 -50.87 -27.09
N GLU A 85 -27.69 -51.16 -26.26
CA GLU A 85 -28.60 -50.16 -25.70
C GLU A 85 -27.90 -49.28 -24.67
N GLU A 86 -26.97 -49.81 -23.87
CA GLU A 86 -26.09 -49.05 -22.98
C GLU A 86 -25.07 -48.24 -23.79
N ASP A 87 -24.44 -48.79 -24.83
CA ASP A 87 -23.51 -48.06 -25.72
C ASP A 87 -24.27 -46.97 -26.50
N TYR A 88 -25.50 -47.24 -26.98
CA TYR A 88 -26.36 -46.24 -27.61
C TYR A 88 -26.92 -45.22 -26.60
N GLU A 89 -27.24 -45.61 -25.36
CA GLU A 89 -27.70 -44.70 -24.31
C GLU A 89 -26.55 -43.88 -23.72
N TYR A 90 -25.32 -44.41 -23.74
CA TYR A 90 -24.07 -43.74 -23.37
C TYR A 90 -23.60 -42.82 -24.49
N GLU A 91 -23.67 -43.24 -25.76
CA GLU A 91 -23.35 -42.42 -26.93
C GLU A 91 -24.43 -41.35 -27.16
N TYR A 92 -25.71 -41.63 -26.85
CA TYR A 92 -26.79 -40.64 -26.88
C TYR A 92 -26.79 -39.76 -25.62
N LYS A 93 -26.32 -40.22 -24.45
CA LYS A 93 -26.03 -39.37 -23.28
C LYS A 93 -24.81 -38.51 -23.51
N ASP A 94 -23.73 -39.02 -24.10
CA ASP A 94 -22.57 -38.22 -24.46
C ASP A 94 -22.95 -37.23 -25.54
N GLN A 95 -23.71 -37.64 -26.57
CA GLN A 95 -24.23 -36.68 -27.55
C GLN A 95 -25.21 -35.69 -26.92
N LEU A 96 -26.07 -36.09 -25.96
CA LEU A 96 -26.95 -35.18 -25.22
C LEU A 96 -26.20 -34.31 -24.21
N ASP A 97 -25.08 -34.75 -23.63
CA ASP A 97 -24.28 -33.99 -22.69
C ASP A 97 -23.30 -33.08 -23.45
N ILE A 98 -22.81 -33.49 -24.62
CA ILE A 98 -22.13 -32.67 -25.62
C ILE A 98 -23.11 -31.65 -26.20
N LEU A 99 -24.35 -32.04 -26.51
CA LEU A 99 -25.42 -31.15 -26.97
C LEU A 99 -25.92 -30.25 -25.83
N ARG A 100 -25.96 -30.70 -24.57
CA ARG A 100 -26.29 -29.85 -23.40
C ARG A 100 -25.13 -28.93 -23.04
N ARG A 101 -23.88 -29.34 -23.23
CA ARG A 101 -22.68 -28.49 -23.12
C ARG A 101 -22.65 -27.47 -24.25
N HIS A 102 -23.03 -27.86 -25.47
CA HIS A 102 -23.26 -26.95 -26.59
C HIS A 102 -24.50 -26.06 -26.37
N GLU A 103 -25.58 -26.55 -25.76
CA GLU A 103 -26.82 -25.79 -25.51
C GLU A 103 -26.67 -24.82 -24.34
N ARG A 104 -25.81 -25.11 -23.35
CA ARG A 104 -25.38 -24.13 -22.33
C ARG A 104 -24.70 -22.92 -22.98
N LEU A 105 -24.17 -23.07 -24.19
CA LEU A 105 -23.61 -21.97 -24.98
C LEU A 105 -24.65 -21.28 -25.89
N THR A 106 -25.90 -21.74 -25.94
CA THR A 106 -26.94 -21.23 -26.87
C THR A 106 -28.22 -20.73 -26.21
N VAL A 107 -28.17 -20.25 -24.97
CA VAL A 107 -29.30 -19.46 -24.40
C VAL A 107 -29.21 -18.02 -24.92
N ASP A 108 -30.34 -17.54 -25.40
CA ASP A 108 -30.58 -16.30 -26.16
C ASP A 108 -29.82 -15.03 -25.69
N SER A 109 -28.78 -14.68 -26.46
CA SER A 109 -28.38 -13.37 -27.03
C SER A 109 -28.37 -12.04 -26.24
N THR A 110 -28.60 -11.98 -24.92
CA THR A 110 -28.35 -10.72 -24.17
C THR A 110 -27.31 -10.84 -23.06
N ASN A 111 -26.24 -10.09 -23.30
CA ASN A 111 -25.04 -9.97 -22.50
C ASN A 111 -25.36 -9.48 -21.06
N PRO A 112 -25.03 -10.25 -20.00
CA PRO A 112 -25.36 -9.87 -18.63
C PRO A 112 -24.46 -8.73 -18.15
N GLN A 113 -24.84 -7.49 -18.46
CA GLN A 113 -24.27 -6.29 -17.83
C GLN A 113 -24.83 -6.12 -16.42
N TYR A 114 -24.68 -7.13 -15.57
CA TYR A 114 -25.40 -7.22 -14.30
C TYR A 114 -25.04 -6.07 -13.36
N MET A 115 -23.76 -5.94 -12.98
CA MET A 115 -23.35 -4.88 -12.08
C MET A 115 -23.58 -3.50 -12.68
N THR A 116 -23.38 -3.35 -14.00
CA THR A 116 -23.70 -2.12 -14.72
C THR A 116 -25.18 -1.73 -14.59
N ALA A 117 -26.11 -2.69 -14.63
CA ALA A 117 -27.53 -2.46 -14.39
C ALA A 117 -27.80 -2.07 -12.93
N VAL A 118 -27.08 -2.66 -11.98
CA VAL A 118 -27.19 -2.35 -10.54
C VAL A 118 -26.84 -0.89 -10.23
N PHE A 119 -25.92 -0.24 -10.97
CA PHE A 119 -25.67 1.20 -10.85
C PHE A 119 -26.90 2.07 -11.21
N ASN A 120 -27.80 1.58 -12.07
CA ASN A 120 -29.10 2.22 -12.33
C ASN A 120 -30.17 1.88 -11.28
N GLY A 121 -29.83 0.98 -10.35
CA GLY A 121 -30.73 0.34 -9.40
C GLY A 121 -31.68 -0.66 -10.04
N GLU A 122 -31.31 -1.23 -11.18
CA GLU A 122 -31.97 -2.38 -11.80
C GLU A 122 -31.28 -3.65 -11.28
N PHE A 123 -32.02 -4.60 -10.71
CA PHE A 123 -31.44 -5.85 -10.19
C PHE A 123 -32.09 -7.07 -10.83
N ASN A 124 -31.30 -7.87 -11.57
CA ASN A 124 -31.74 -9.18 -12.04
C ASN A 124 -31.74 -10.18 -10.88
N ARG A 125 -32.91 -10.72 -10.55
CA ARG A 125 -33.12 -11.63 -9.42
C ARG A 125 -32.60 -13.04 -9.68
N ASP A 126 -32.48 -13.44 -10.95
CA ASP A 126 -32.09 -14.79 -11.34
C ASP A 126 -30.67 -15.13 -10.86
N ILE A 127 -29.82 -14.11 -10.70
CA ILE A 127 -28.46 -14.25 -10.15
C ILE A 127 -28.43 -14.84 -8.73
N LEU A 128 -29.53 -14.71 -7.96
CA LEU A 128 -29.64 -15.25 -6.60
C LEU A 128 -29.87 -16.77 -6.57
N THR A 129 -30.12 -17.41 -7.70
CA THR A 129 -30.26 -18.88 -7.79
C THR A 129 -28.97 -19.58 -7.38
N TYR A 130 -27.82 -18.92 -7.58
CA TYR A 130 -26.45 -19.40 -7.39
C TYR A 130 -26.13 -20.67 -8.21
N PRO A 131 -25.10 -20.67 -9.06
CA PRO A 131 -24.88 -21.74 -10.02
C PRO A 131 -24.54 -23.07 -9.33
N GLU A 132 -25.12 -24.17 -9.81
CA GLU A 132 -24.71 -25.51 -9.39
C GLU A 132 -23.43 -25.91 -10.10
N LEU A 133 -22.39 -26.18 -9.31
CA LEU A 133 -21.04 -26.41 -9.83
C LEU A 133 -20.93 -27.68 -10.66
N LEU A 134 -21.51 -28.79 -10.17
CA LEU A 134 -21.28 -30.12 -10.71
C LEU A 134 -22.48 -31.02 -10.56
N THR A 135 -22.71 -31.86 -11.58
CA THR A 135 -23.51 -33.06 -11.40
C THR A 135 -22.83 -33.99 -10.39
N LYS A 136 -23.59 -34.96 -9.84
CA LYS A 136 -23.01 -35.92 -8.87
C LYS A 136 -21.81 -36.68 -9.44
N THR A 137 -21.85 -37.04 -10.72
CA THR A 137 -20.76 -37.77 -11.39
C THR A 137 -19.52 -36.90 -11.53
N GLU A 138 -19.66 -35.70 -12.09
CA GLU A 138 -18.56 -34.74 -12.22
C GLU A 138 -17.96 -34.37 -10.86
N SER A 139 -18.78 -34.30 -9.80
CA SER A 139 -18.30 -34.09 -8.44
C SER A 139 -17.40 -35.22 -7.94
N ILE A 140 -17.74 -36.48 -8.22
CA ILE A 140 -16.91 -37.63 -7.82
C ILE A 140 -15.57 -37.62 -8.57
N GLU A 141 -15.60 -37.35 -9.88
CA GLU A 141 -14.41 -37.28 -10.71
C GLU A 141 -13.49 -36.13 -10.27
N MET A 142 -14.07 -34.96 -10.02
CA MET A 142 -13.34 -33.80 -9.53
C MET A 142 -12.70 -34.05 -8.16
N ASN A 143 -13.38 -34.78 -7.27
CA ASN A 143 -12.80 -35.16 -5.98
C ASN A 143 -11.61 -36.11 -6.13
N LYS A 144 -11.70 -37.10 -7.03
CA LYS A 144 -10.57 -38.00 -7.35
C LYS A 144 -9.38 -37.21 -7.91
N LEU A 145 -9.66 -36.29 -8.84
CA LEU A 145 -8.63 -35.44 -9.43
C LEU A 145 -7.99 -34.52 -8.37
N SER A 146 -8.79 -33.90 -7.50
CA SER A 146 -8.32 -33.12 -6.34
C SER A 146 -7.35 -33.92 -5.45
N GLU A 147 -7.65 -35.19 -5.17
CA GLU A 147 -6.77 -36.06 -4.36
C GLU A 147 -5.44 -36.37 -5.07
N CYS A 148 -5.48 -36.65 -6.39
CA CYS A 148 -4.29 -36.79 -7.21
C CYS A 148 -3.45 -35.51 -7.21
N LEU A 149 -4.09 -34.35 -7.37
CA LEU A 149 -3.43 -33.04 -7.38
C LEU A 149 -2.80 -32.72 -6.03
N LYS A 150 -3.47 -33.00 -4.91
CA LYS A 150 -2.88 -32.85 -3.57
C LYS A 150 -1.64 -33.71 -3.40
N THR A 151 -1.68 -34.94 -3.89
CA THR A 151 -0.52 -35.84 -3.86
C THR A 151 0.64 -35.29 -4.71
N PHE A 152 0.33 -34.69 -5.86
CA PHE A 152 1.32 -34.02 -6.71
C PHE A 152 1.90 -32.77 -6.04
N THR A 153 1.05 -31.86 -5.58
CA THR A 153 1.48 -30.57 -5.02
C THR A 153 2.27 -30.71 -3.73
N ASN A 154 1.94 -31.70 -2.88
CA ASN A 154 2.68 -31.99 -1.65
C ASN A 154 4.10 -32.53 -1.88
N LYS A 155 4.40 -33.07 -3.08
CA LYS A 155 5.76 -33.55 -3.43
C LYS A 155 6.69 -32.42 -3.87
N ILE A 156 6.17 -31.24 -4.12
CA ILE A 156 6.93 -30.12 -4.70
C ILE A 156 7.69 -29.40 -3.59
N ASP A 157 9.02 -29.35 -3.70
CA ASP A 157 9.86 -28.55 -2.80
C ASP A 157 9.85 -27.08 -3.24
N ARG A 158 8.92 -26.32 -2.67
CA ARG A 158 8.80 -24.87 -2.87
C ARG A 158 10.05 -24.10 -2.48
N LYS A 159 10.81 -24.56 -1.49
CA LYS A 159 12.03 -23.88 -1.03
C LYS A 159 13.16 -24.08 -2.04
N LYS A 160 13.19 -25.25 -2.69
CA LYS A 160 14.13 -25.52 -3.79
C LYS A 160 13.87 -24.57 -4.96
N ILE A 161 12.63 -24.49 -5.44
CA ILE A 161 12.23 -23.57 -6.53
C ILE A 161 12.63 -22.12 -6.20
N GLU A 162 12.40 -21.72 -4.95
CA GLU A 162 12.73 -20.37 -4.47
C GLU A 162 14.24 -20.07 -4.46
N ARG A 163 15.06 -21.03 -4.03
CA ARG A 163 16.52 -20.88 -3.97
C ARG A 163 17.16 -20.92 -5.35
N GLU A 164 16.67 -21.79 -6.23
CA GLU A 164 17.25 -22.02 -7.55
C GLU A 164 16.66 -21.10 -8.63
N ASN A 165 15.56 -20.39 -8.32
CA ASN A 165 14.82 -19.54 -9.24
C ASN A 165 14.43 -20.28 -10.54
N HIS A 166 14.08 -21.57 -10.42
CA HIS A 166 13.78 -22.44 -11.54
C HIS A 166 12.77 -23.53 -11.13
N ILE A 167 11.92 -23.95 -12.06
CA ILE A 167 11.00 -25.08 -11.87
C ILE A 167 11.64 -26.31 -12.52
N ASP A 168 11.89 -27.36 -11.71
CA ASP A 168 12.52 -28.60 -12.20
C ASP A 168 11.74 -29.23 -13.36
N LYS A 169 12.49 -29.74 -14.35
CA LYS A 169 11.92 -30.44 -15.52
C LYS A 169 11.07 -31.66 -15.14
N ASP A 170 11.40 -32.33 -14.04
CA ASP A 170 10.61 -33.47 -13.54
C ASP A 170 9.22 -33.05 -13.07
N ILE A 171 9.10 -31.86 -12.44
CA ILE A 171 7.81 -31.30 -12.06
C ILE A 171 6.99 -31.02 -13.32
N VAL A 172 7.58 -30.35 -14.32
CA VAL A 172 6.92 -30.08 -15.61
C VAL A 172 6.47 -31.37 -16.29
N LYS A 173 7.29 -32.41 -16.29
CA LYS A 173 6.95 -33.72 -16.86
C LYS A 173 5.74 -34.36 -16.18
N GLU A 174 5.65 -34.30 -14.85
CA GLU A 174 4.47 -34.77 -14.13
C GLU A 174 3.23 -33.92 -14.42
N MET A 175 3.38 -32.59 -14.54
CA MET A 175 2.28 -31.71 -14.96
C MET A 175 1.72 -32.08 -16.34
N LYS A 176 2.60 -32.41 -17.30
CA LYS A 176 2.20 -32.90 -18.63
C LYS A 176 1.43 -34.21 -18.54
N LYS A 177 1.89 -35.18 -17.74
CA LYS A 177 1.17 -36.46 -17.51
C LYS A 177 -0.21 -36.26 -16.90
N LEU A 178 -0.35 -35.26 -16.02
CA LEU A 178 -1.62 -34.89 -15.39
C LEU A 178 -2.49 -34.00 -16.29
N LYS A 179 -2.08 -33.72 -17.53
CA LYS A 179 -2.80 -32.87 -18.50
C LYS A 179 -3.10 -31.44 -17.99
N LEU A 180 -2.22 -30.88 -17.16
CA LEU A 180 -2.46 -29.55 -16.56
C LEU A 180 -2.31 -28.39 -17.54
N PHE A 181 -1.70 -28.60 -18.70
CA PHE A 181 -1.61 -27.59 -19.77
C PHE A 181 -2.86 -27.59 -20.66
N SER A 182 -3.69 -28.62 -20.61
CA SER A 182 -4.83 -28.82 -21.53
C SER A 182 -6.20 -28.74 -20.88
N LEU A 183 -6.29 -28.10 -19.70
CA LEU A 183 -7.51 -28.03 -18.88
C LEU A 183 -8.75 -27.61 -19.67
N VAL A 184 -8.65 -26.53 -20.45
CA VAL A 184 -9.79 -25.91 -21.15
C VAL A 184 -9.78 -26.20 -22.65
N ILE A 185 -8.82 -27.01 -23.11
CA ILE A 185 -8.67 -27.37 -24.51
C ILE A 185 -9.69 -28.47 -24.85
N PRO A 186 -10.36 -28.42 -26.02
CA PRO A 186 -11.26 -29.48 -26.47
C PRO A 186 -10.59 -30.87 -26.54
N GLU A 187 -11.37 -31.92 -26.33
CA GLU A 187 -10.92 -33.31 -26.38
C GLU A 187 -10.33 -33.70 -27.75
N GLU A 188 -10.81 -33.09 -28.84
CA GLU A 188 -10.27 -33.29 -30.20
C GLU A 188 -8.79 -32.88 -30.35
N PHE A 189 -8.27 -32.07 -29.43
CA PHE A 189 -6.85 -31.70 -29.34
C PHE A 189 -6.17 -32.29 -28.09
N ASP A 190 -6.66 -33.44 -27.60
CA ASP A 190 -6.17 -34.17 -26.42
C ASP A 190 -6.33 -33.41 -25.07
N GLY A 191 -7.24 -32.43 -25.04
CA GLY A 191 -7.56 -31.66 -23.84
C GLY A 191 -8.61 -32.29 -22.92
N LEU A 192 -8.90 -31.61 -21.80
CA LEU A 192 -9.88 -32.03 -20.81
C LEU A 192 -11.25 -31.34 -20.95
N ASN A 193 -11.36 -30.33 -21.83
CA ASN A 193 -12.57 -29.59 -22.13
C ASN A 193 -13.34 -29.10 -20.89
N LEU A 194 -12.60 -28.67 -19.86
CA LEU A 194 -13.19 -28.16 -18.63
C LEU A 194 -13.79 -26.77 -18.87
N ASN A 195 -14.99 -26.57 -18.33
CA ASN A 195 -15.58 -25.23 -18.23
C ASN A 195 -14.82 -24.36 -17.20
N SER A 196 -15.19 -23.09 -17.10
CA SER A 196 -14.50 -22.11 -16.24
C SER A 196 -14.59 -22.52 -14.78
N GLN A 197 -15.76 -22.95 -14.29
CA GLN A 197 -15.93 -23.43 -12.91
C GLN A 197 -14.99 -24.58 -12.56
N LEU A 198 -14.88 -25.57 -13.44
CA LEU A 198 -14.03 -26.73 -13.23
C LEU A 198 -12.55 -26.39 -13.32
N SER A 199 -12.15 -25.62 -14.33
CA SER A 199 -10.79 -25.10 -14.44
C SER A 199 -10.38 -24.36 -13.17
N ILE A 200 -11.23 -23.45 -12.67
CA ILE A 200 -10.98 -22.70 -11.44
C ILE A 200 -10.84 -23.61 -10.23
N ARG A 201 -11.63 -24.68 -10.14
CA ARG A 201 -11.48 -25.67 -9.06
C ARG A 201 -10.11 -26.35 -9.10
N ILE A 202 -9.59 -26.66 -10.28
CA ILE A 202 -8.23 -27.21 -10.44
C ILE A 202 -7.18 -26.17 -10.02
N PHE A 203 -7.32 -24.92 -10.47
CA PHE A 203 -6.44 -23.83 -10.08
C PHE A 203 -6.43 -23.59 -8.56
N GLU A 204 -7.57 -23.70 -7.89
CA GLU A 204 -7.70 -23.60 -6.43
C GLU A 204 -6.84 -24.68 -5.73
N GLU A 205 -6.92 -25.94 -6.18
CA GLU A 205 -6.13 -27.05 -5.59
C GLU A 205 -4.64 -26.91 -5.85
N LEU A 206 -4.27 -26.39 -7.03
CA LEU A 206 -2.86 -26.17 -7.40
C LEU A 206 -2.25 -24.98 -6.65
N ALA A 207 -3.06 -23.99 -6.24
CA ALA A 207 -2.61 -22.70 -5.70
C ALA A 207 -1.76 -22.81 -4.43
N VAL A 208 -1.73 -23.96 -3.77
CA VAL A 208 -0.76 -24.26 -2.71
C VAL A 208 0.70 -24.06 -3.18
N ASN A 209 0.95 -24.06 -4.50
CA ASN A 209 2.20 -23.67 -5.15
C ASN A 209 2.02 -22.43 -6.05
N PRO A 210 2.02 -21.19 -5.49
CA PRO A 210 1.72 -19.97 -6.24
C PRO A 210 2.50 -19.76 -7.54
N THR A 211 3.79 -20.09 -7.57
CA THR A 211 4.64 -19.97 -8.78
C THR A 211 4.13 -20.84 -9.93
N ILE A 212 3.90 -22.13 -9.68
CA ILE A 212 3.47 -23.09 -10.71
C ILE A 212 2.08 -22.74 -11.20
N THR A 213 1.19 -22.39 -10.29
CA THR A 213 -0.18 -22.02 -10.62
C THR A 213 -0.24 -20.71 -11.42
N THR A 214 0.63 -19.75 -11.12
CA THR A 214 0.77 -18.51 -11.91
C THR A 214 1.27 -18.80 -13.32
N MET A 215 2.25 -19.71 -13.46
CA MET A 215 2.76 -20.14 -14.77
C MET A 215 1.63 -20.73 -15.63
N LEU A 216 0.83 -21.63 -15.04
CA LEU A 216 -0.32 -22.23 -15.71
C LEU A 216 -1.41 -21.20 -16.03
N LEU A 217 -1.70 -20.26 -15.13
CA LEU A 217 -2.71 -19.22 -15.33
C LEU A 217 -2.45 -18.45 -16.63
N VAL A 218 -1.19 -18.02 -16.84
CA VAL A 218 -0.84 -17.23 -18.02
C VAL A 218 -0.89 -18.08 -19.30
N HIS A 219 -0.44 -19.32 -19.23
CA HIS A 219 -0.54 -20.25 -20.35
C HIS A 219 -2.01 -20.49 -20.75
N THR A 220 -2.85 -20.87 -19.78
CA THR A 220 -4.24 -21.29 -20.00
C THR A 220 -5.14 -20.10 -20.35
N GLU A 221 -5.13 -19.03 -19.56
CA GLU A 221 -6.14 -17.97 -19.67
C GLU A 221 -5.76 -16.83 -20.61
N TYR A 222 -4.49 -16.72 -21.03
CA TYR A 222 -4.10 -15.84 -22.13
C TYR A 222 -3.85 -16.61 -23.43
N ALA A 223 -2.80 -17.43 -23.48
CA ALA A 223 -2.37 -18.02 -24.75
C ALA A 223 -3.42 -19.00 -25.31
N VAL A 224 -3.77 -20.03 -24.54
CA VAL A 224 -4.77 -21.03 -24.96
C VAL A 224 -6.14 -20.39 -25.16
N ARG A 225 -6.63 -19.60 -24.19
CA ARG A 225 -7.95 -18.97 -24.27
C ARG A 225 -8.10 -18.04 -25.47
N SER A 226 -7.06 -17.28 -25.82
CA SER A 226 -7.08 -16.39 -26.99
C SER A 226 -7.27 -17.16 -28.31
N ILE A 227 -6.59 -18.30 -28.47
CA ILE A 227 -6.70 -19.15 -29.65
C ILE A 227 -8.05 -19.86 -29.69
N LEU A 228 -8.56 -20.33 -28.54
CA LEU A 228 -9.87 -20.98 -28.47
C LEU A 228 -11.02 -20.04 -28.84
N LEU A 229 -11.00 -18.80 -28.34
CA LEU A 229 -12.10 -17.86 -28.52
C LEU A 229 -12.00 -17.07 -29.84
N TYR A 230 -10.79 -16.77 -30.30
CA TYR A 230 -10.56 -15.81 -31.40
C TYR A 230 -9.64 -16.34 -32.50
N GLY A 231 -9.06 -17.54 -32.33
CA GLY A 231 -8.24 -18.18 -33.34
C GLY A 231 -9.08 -18.82 -34.44
N THR A 232 -8.60 -18.75 -35.67
CA THR A 232 -9.18 -19.47 -36.82
C THR A 232 -9.05 -20.99 -36.64
N ASN A 233 -9.88 -21.77 -37.34
CA ASN A 233 -9.78 -23.25 -37.32
C ASN A 233 -8.37 -23.76 -37.66
N ASN A 234 -7.64 -23.07 -38.54
CA ASN A 234 -6.27 -23.44 -38.88
C ASN A 234 -5.31 -23.16 -37.72
N GLN A 235 -5.44 -22.00 -37.06
CA GLN A 235 -4.66 -21.68 -35.85
C GLN A 235 -4.96 -22.68 -34.72
N GLN A 236 -6.23 -23.00 -34.49
CA GLN A 236 -6.61 -23.97 -33.46
C GLN A 236 -5.96 -25.34 -33.71
N ARG A 237 -6.09 -25.88 -34.93
CA ARG A 237 -5.48 -27.16 -35.31
C ARG A 237 -3.95 -27.17 -35.24
N TYR A 238 -3.32 -26.03 -35.49
CA TYR A 238 -1.87 -25.91 -35.47
C TYR A 238 -1.31 -25.76 -34.05
N TYR A 239 -1.89 -24.86 -33.24
CA TYR A 239 -1.33 -24.49 -31.94
C TYR A 239 -1.84 -25.34 -30.76
N LEU A 240 -3.13 -25.72 -30.75
CA LEU A 240 -3.73 -26.33 -29.56
C LEU A 240 -3.13 -27.69 -29.17
N PRO A 241 -2.76 -28.60 -30.10
CA PRO A 241 -2.13 -29.87 -29.72
C PRO A 241 -0.79 -29.68 -28.98
N ASP A 242 0.05 -28.76 -29.45
CA ASP A 242 1.37 -28.51 -28.86
C ASP A 242 1.24 -27.75 -27.53
N LEU A 243 0.26 -26.84 -27.43
CA LEU A 243 -0.09 -26.20 -26.16
C LEU A 243 -0.64 -27.21 -25.15
N ALA A 244 -1.51 -28.12 -25.59
CA ALA A 244 -2.12 -29.15 -24.75
C ALA A 244 -1.09 -30.13 -24.15
N SER A 245 -0.11 -30.55 -24.95
CA SER A 245 0.98 -31.40 -24.49
C SER A 245 1.97 -30.68 -23.57
N GLY A 246 1.97 -29.35 -23.57
CA GLY A 246 2.95 -28.51 -22.88
C GLY A 246 4.34 -28.53 -23.51
N GLU A 247 4.51 -29.07 -24.73
CA GLU A 247 5.74 -28.90 -25.52
C GLU A 247 5.89 -27.45 -25.97
N LEU A 248 4.78 -26.79 -26.31
CA LEU A 248 4.72 -25.35 -26.51
C LEU A 248 4.09 -24.69 -25.29
N VAL A 249 4.82 -23.76 -24.65
CA VAL A 249 4.27 -22.91 -23.58
C VAL A 249 4.03 -21.51 -24.11
N GLY A 250 2.80 -21.02 -23.97
CA GLY A 250 2.44 -19.66 -24.35
C GLY A 250 2.54 -18.64 -23.21
N THR A 251 2.68 -17.37 -23.57
CA THR A 251 2.58 -16.22 -22.66
C THR A 251 1.97 -14.98 -23.32
N ALA A 252 1.63 -13.97 -22.52
CA ALA A 252 1.07 -12.70 -22.96
C ALA A 252 2.08 -11.55 -22.86
N CYS A 253 2.18 -10.78 -23.95
CA CYS A 253 3.12 -9.69 -24.14
C CYS A 253 2.37 -8.35 -24.27
N ILE A 254 2.00 -7.77 -23.12
CA ILE A 254 1.13 -6.58 -23.06
C ILE A 254 1.90 -5.36 -22.54
N THR A 255 2.44 -5.44 -21.32
CA THR A 255 3.03 -4.33 -20.57
C THR A 255 4.36 -3.80 -21.15
N GLU A 256 4.59 -2.50 -21.00
CA GLU A 256 5.81 -1.79 -21.43
C GLU A 256 6.34 -0.89 -20.31
N ALA A 257 7.59 -0.40 -20.43
CA ALA A 257 8.26 0.34 -19.35
C ALA A 257 7.50 1.61 -18.92
N HIS A 258 6.87 2.31 -19.87
CA HIS A 258 6.11 3.54 -19.63
C HIS A 258 4.60 3.30 -19.46
N CYS A 259 4.15 2.04 -19.60
CA CYS A 259 2.75 1.70 -19.75
C CYS A 259 2.42 0.36 -19.10
N GLY A 260 1.85 0.44 -17.88
CA GLY A 260 1.24 -0.70 -17.18
C GLY A 260 -0.28 -0.67 -17.28
N SER A 261 -0.90 0.15 -16.43
CA SER A 261 -2.36 0.24 -16.31
C SER A 261 -3.05 0.90 -17.51
N ASP A 262 -2.40 1.87 -18.16
CA ASP A 262 -2.95 2.54 -19.34
C ASP A 262 -2.61 1.78 -20.62
N ILE A 263 -3.27 0.64 -20.83
CA ILE A 263 -3.05 -0.26 -21.96
C ILE A 263 -3.15 0.42 -23.35
N ARG A 264 -3.71 1.64 -23.45
CA ARG A 264 -3.80 2.39 -24.71
C ARG A 264 -2.51 3.17 -25.03
N ALA A 265 -1.65 3.38 -24.04
CA ALA A 265 -0.41 4.14 -24.17
C ALA A 265 0.77 3.32 -24.71
N ILE A 266 0.61 2.02 -24.99
CA ILE A 266 1.68 1.16 -25.51
C ILE A 266 2.32 1.73 -26.78
N GLU A 267 3.61 1.52 -26.98
CA GLU A 267 4.38 2.02 -28.12
C GLU A 267 4.76 0.92 -29.12
N THR A 268 4.66 -0.36 -28.74
CA THR A 268 4.89 -1.48 -29.67
C THR A 268 3.97 -1.37 -30.88
N THR A 269 4.54 -1.42 -32.08
CA THR A 269 3.82 -1.29 -33.35
C THR A 269 4.03 -2.49 -34.24
N ALA A 270 3.00 -2.87 -34.99
CA ALA A 270 3.10 -3.76 -36.15
C ALA A 270 2.61 -2.99 -37.39
N LYS A 271 3.49 -2.75 -38.36
CA LYS A 271 3.17 -1.97 -39.57
C LYS A 271 3.22 -2.86 -40.81
N PRO A 272 2.30 -2.72 -41.77
CA PRO A 272 2.36 -3.51 -43.00
C PRO A 272 3.67 -3.24 -43.74
N LYS A 273 4.29 -4.31 -44.26
CA LYS A 273 5.54 -4.26 -45.02
C LYS A 273 5.26 -3.55 -46.34
N LYS A 274 6.23 -2.76 -46.82
CA LYS A 274 6.08 -2.06 -48.10
C LYS A 274 5.84 -3.10 -49.22
N HIS A 275 4.76 -2.91 -49.98
CA HIS A 275 4.32 -3.77 -51.09
C HIS A 275 3.72 -5.13 -50.72
N ASP A 276 3.51 -5.44 -49.43
CA ASP A 276 2.76 -6.62 -48.99
C ASP A 276 1.90 -6.27 -47.76
N GLU A 277 0.59 -6.11 -47.97
CA GLU A 277 -0.35 -5.76 -46.91
C GLU A 277 -0.65 -6.92 -45.94
N LYS A 278 -0.20 -8.14 -46.25
CA LYS A 278 -0.39 -9.31 -45.38
C LYS A 278 0.73 -9.47 -44.38
N ILE A 279 1.95 -9.07 -44.74
CA ILE A 279 3.12 -9.14 -43.85
C ILE A 279 3.22 -7.86 -43.04
N TYR A 280 3.34 -7.98 -41.73
CA TYR A 280 3.58 -6.88 -40.81
C TYR A 280 4.99 -6.97 -40.24
N VAL A 281 5.58 -5.82 -39.95
CA VAL A 281 6.88 -5.71 -39.26
C VAL A 281 6.61 -5.20 -37.85
N LEU A 282 6.87 -6.06 -36.87
CA LEU A 282 6.67 -5.81 -35.44
C LEU A 282 7.93 -5.24 -34.81
N ASN A 283 7.78 -4.14 -34.09
CA ASN A 283 8.84 -3.47 -33.34
C ASN A 283 8.32 -3.02 -31.97
N GLY A 284 9.08 -3.31 -30.91
CA GLY A 284 8.77 -2.81 -29.56
C GLY A 284 9.45 -3.58 -28.44
N LYS A 285 9.20 -3.16 -27.21
CA LYS A 285 9.77 -3.75 -25.99
C LYS A 285 8.67 -4.03 -24.98
N LYS A 286 8.54 -5.29 -24.60
CA LYS A 286 7.58 -5.78 -23.61
C LYS A 286 8.31 -6.13 -22.32
N MET A 287 7.75 -5.73 -21.19
CA MET A 287 8.42 -5.76 -19.89
C MET A 287 7.65 -6.62 -18.88
N TRP A 288 8.39 -7.32 -18.02
CA TRP A 288 7.84 -8.17 -16.95
C TRP A 288 6.92 -9.27 -17.48
N ILE A 289 7.42 -10.01 -18.48
CA ILE A 289 6.66 -11.06 -19.17
C ILE A 289 6.82 -12.36 -18.40
N THR A 290 5.73 -12.76 -17.74
CA THR A 290 5.61 -14.04 -17.05
C THR A 290 5.89 -15.18 -18.03
N ASN A 291 6.55 -16.25 -17.60
CA ASN A 291 6.96 -17.39 -18.44
C ASN A 291 7.91 -17.04 -19.59
N GLY A 292 8.38 -15.80 -19.74
CA GLY A 292 9.15 -15.39 -20.92
C GLY A 292 10.46 -16.16 -21.11
N GLU A 293 11.06 -16.67 -20.03
CA GLU A 293 12.22 -17.57 -20.12
C GLU A 293 11.93 -18.85 -20.91
N ASN A 294 10.80 -19.50 -20.61
CA ASN A 294 10.45 -20.84 -21.11
C ASN A 294 9.37 -20.84 -22.21
N ALA A 295 8.73 -19.70 -22.48
CA ALA A 295 7.67 -19.61 -23.47
C ALA A 295 8.23 -19.71 -24.90
N GLY A 296 7.59 -20.54 -25.71
CA GLY A 296 7.84 -20.68 -27.15
C GLY A 296 6.88 -19.85 -28.01
N LEU A 297 5.74 -19.43 -27.44
CA LEU A 297 4.71 -18.66 -28.14
C LEU A 297 4.36 -17.37 -27.37
N PHE A 298 4.36 -16.24 -28.06
CA PHE A 298 4.05 -14.92 -27.51
C PHE A 298 2.76 -14.36 -28.10
N LEU A 299 1.76 -14.10 -27.26
CA LEU A 299 0.57 -13.33 -27.63
C LEU A 299 0.88 -11.83 -27.45
N VAL A 300 1.25 -11.14 -28.54
CA VAL A 300 1.76 -9.77 -28.52
C VAL A 300 0.66 -8.75 -28.80
N TYR A 301 0.44 -7.86 -27.83
CA TYR A 301 -0.46 -6.72 -27.95
C TYR A 301 0.28 -5.52 -28.55
N CYS A 302 -0.19 -5.00 -29.69
CA CYS A 302 0.50 -3.92 -30.40
C CYS A 302 -0.46 -2.97 -31.13
N LYS A 303 0.05 -1.82 -31.53
CA LYS A 303 -0.63 -0.86 -32.40
C LYS A 303 -0.47 -1.27 -33.86
N THR A 304 -1.58 -1.40 -34.59
CA THR A 304 -1.59 -1.79 -36.02
C THR A 304 -2.03 -0.67 -36.97
N ASN A 305 -2.69 0.37 -36.46
CA ASN A 305 -3.18 1.47 -37.28
C ASN A 305 -2.89 2.84 -36.65
N ASP A 306 -2.23 3.71 -37.42
CA ASP A 306 -1.91 5.09 -37.03
C ASP A 306 -2.98 6.11 -37.51
N LYS A 307 -3.89 5.73 -38.43
CA LYS A 307 -4.91 6.65 -38.98
C LYS A 307 -6.09 6.78 -38.02
N ILE A 308 -6.16 7.92 -37.34
CA ILE A 308 -7.28 8.31 -36.48
C ILE A 308 -8.44 8.79 -37.34
N THR A 309 -9.51 8.00 -37.46
CA THR A 309 -10.85 8.56 -37.63
C THR A 309 -11.38 8.83 -36.22
N HIS A 310 -11.89 10.05 -35.95
CA HIS A 310 -12.40 10.45 -34.64
C HIS A 310 -13.54 9.56 -34.08
N LYS A 311 -14.03 8.58 -34.84
CA LYS A 311 -15.08 7.66 -34.41
C LYS A 311 -14.57 6.44 -33.64
N ASP A 312 -13.36 5.92 -33.90
CA ASP A 312 -13.00 4.57 -33.41
C ASP A 312 -11.54 4.48 -32.89
N TYR A 313 -11.19 5.23 -31.83
CA TYR A 313 -9.86 5.18 -31.18
C TYR A 313 -9.49 3.76 -30.69
N ASP A 314 -10.50 2.95 -30.39
CA ASP A 314 -10.34 1.59 -29.88
C ASP A 314 -9.88 0.59 -30.97
N ASP A 315 -10.05 0.90 -32.26
CA ASP A 315 -9.75 0.02 -33.41
C ASP A 315 -8.26 0.02 -33.84
N ARG A 316 -7.38 0.57 -32.99
CA ARG A 316 -5.96 0.75 -33.32
C ARG A 316 -5.05 -0.38 -32.86
N PHE A 317 -5.60 -1.31 -32.08
CA PHE A 317 -4.82 -2.32 -31.38
C PHE A 317 -5.19 -3.72 -31.84
N SER A 318 -4.21 -4.60 -31.95
CA SER A 318 -4.42 -5.99 -32.35
C SER A 318 -3.50 -6.93 -31.58
N PHE A 319 -3.80 -8.22 -31.65
CA PHE A 319 -2.97 -9.28 -31.12
C PHE A 319 -2.35 -10.11 -32.25
N PHE A 320 -1.06 -10.43 -32.10
CA PHE A 320 -0.40 -11.41 -32.96
C PHE A 320 0.24 -12.52 -32.13
N LEU A 321 0.19 -13.74 -32.65
CA LEU A 321 1.00 -14.86 -32.20
C LEU A 321 2.40 -14.76 -32.81
N VAL A 322 3.43 -14.69 -31.98
CA VAL A 322 4.83 -14.60 -32.40
C VAL A 322 5.60 -15.75 -31.79
N HIS A 323 6.29 -16.51 -32.63
CA HIS A 323 7.13 -17.62 -32.14
C HIS A 323 8.46 -17.11 -31.63
N ARG A 324 9.01 -17.83 -30.66
CA ARG A 324 10.29 -17.49 -30.01
C ARG A 324 11.49 -17.51 -30.95
N ASP A 325 11.48 -18.42 -31.91
CA ASP A 325 12.56 -18.66 -32.86
C ASP A 325 12.51 -17.75 -34.10
N MET A 326 11.52 -16.87 -34.19
CA MET A 326 11.47 -15.85 -35.25
C MET A 326 12.63 -14.87 -35.16
N ASP A 327 13.22 -14.56 -36.31
CA ASP A 327 14.29 -13.58 -36.42
C ASP A 327 13.85 -12.21 -35.86
N GLY A 328 14.68 -11.64 -34.99
CA GLY A 328 14.42 -10.34 -34.34
C GLY A 328 13.76 -10.42 -32.96
N VAL A 329 13.37 -11.62 -32.50
CA VAL A 329 12.89 -11.82 -31.12
C VAL A 329 14.07 -11.99 -30.17
N LYS A 330 14.20 -11.10 -29.18
CA LYS A 330 15.28 -11.13 -28.16
C LYS A 330 14.69 -11.16 -26.77
N ILE A 331 15.27 -11.99 -25.90
CA ILE A 331 14.74 -12.22 -24.55
C ILE A 331 15.85 -11.93 -23.55
N SER A 332 15.55 -11.11 -22.55
CA SER A 332 16.49 -10.77 -21.50
C SER A 332 16.69 -11.96 -20.54
N PRO A 333 17.78 -11.95 -19.75
CA PRO A 333 17.88 -12.82 -18.58
C PRO A 333 16.68 -12.66 -17.63
N THR A 334 16.40 -13.72 -16.87
CA THR A 334 15.34 -13.75 -15.86
C THR A 334 15.59 -12.74 -14.74
N ILE A 335 14.53 -12.01 -14.38
CA ILE A 335 14.54 -10.98 -13.35
C ILE A 335 14.40 -11.64 -11.97
N SER A 336 15.22 -11.21 -11.01
CA SER A 336 15.05 -11.61 -9.61
C SER A 336 13.90 -10.83 -8.97
N THR A 337 12.94 -11.55 -8.37
CA THR A 337 11.72 -10.97 -7.79
C THR A 337 11.63 -11.18 -6.28
N LEU A 338 10.74 -10.42 -5.63
CA LEU A 338 10.41 -10.54 -4.20
C LEU A 338 9.93 -11.96 -3.83
N GLY A 339 9.08 -12.54 -4.67
CA GLY A 339 8.52 -13.88 -4.58
C GLY A 339 8.08 -14.36 -5.97
N LEU A 340 7.43 -15.53 -6.06
CA LEU A 340 7.17 -16.22 -7.33
C LEU A 340 8.47 -16.51 -8.11
N ARG A 341 9.55 -16.83 -7.40
CA ARG A 341 10.80 -17.24 -8.05
C ARG A 341 10.59 -18.56 -8.79
N GLY A 342 11.27 -18.72 -9.92
CA GLY A 342 11.06 -19.81 -10.87
C GLY A 342 10.00 -19.54 -11.94
N LEU A 343 9.29 -18.41 -11.88
CA LEU A 343 8.28 -18.05 -12.88
C LEU A 343 8.86 -17.67 -14.26
N GLY A 344 10.17 -17.41 -14.34
CA GLY A 344 10.84 -17.04 -15.59
C GLY A 344 10.42 -15.67 -16.13
N LEU A 345 10.34 -14.66 -15.25
CA LEU A 345 9.95 -13.29 -15.59
C LEU A 345 11.07 -12.60 -16.40
N THR A 346 10.80 -12.16 -17.63
CA THR A 346 11.81 -11.54 -18.51
C THR A 346 11.30 -10.25 -19.18
N HIS A 347 12.19 -9.58 -19.91
CA HIS A 347 11.87 -8.57 -20.91
C HIS A 347 12.02 -9.17 -22.31
N ILE A 348 11.15 -8.77 -23.23
CA ILE A 348 11.15 -9.26 -24.61
C ILE A 348 11.20 -8.07 -25.57
N GLU A 349 12.17 -8.08 -26.47
CA GLU A 349 12.36 -7.09 -27.52
C GLU A 349 12.04 -7.72 -28.88
N PHE A 350 11.27 -7.00 -29.68
CA PHE A 350 10.94 -7.35 -31.05
C PHE A 350 11.62 -6.31 -31.95
N GLU A 351 12.57 -6.76 -32.77
CA GLU A 351 13.31 -5.92 -33.72
C GLU A 351 13.08 -6.42 -35.14
N ASN A 352 12.22 -5.70 -35.89
CA ASN A 352 11.86 -6.01 -37.27
C ASN A 352 11.35 -7.44 -37.50
N VAL A 353 10.55 -7.96 -36.57
CA VAL A 353 9.99 -9.32 -36.68
C VAL A 353 8.90 -9.32 -37.75
N GLU A 354 9.05 -10.17 -38.78
CA GLU A 354 8.07 -10.30 -39.86
C GLU A 354 6.97 -11.30 -39.47
N ILE A 355 5.72 -10.83 -39.45
CA ILE A 355 4.55 -11.63 -39.07
C ILE A 355 3.50 -11.60 -40.18
N ASP A 356 3.06 -12.78 -40.62
CA ASP A 356 1.96 -12.93 -41.58
C ASP A 356 0.60 -12.81 -40.88
N SER A 357 -0.18 -11.77 -41.23
CA SER A 357 -1.51 -11.54 -40.66
C SER A 357 -2.52 -12.66 -40.96
N THR A 358 -2.33 -13.49 -41.99
CA THR A 358 -3.21 -14.63 -42.27
C THR A 358 -3.00 -15.82 -41.34
N GLN A 359 -1.83 -15.90 -40.68
CA GLN A 359 -1.44 -17.00 -39.81
C GLN A 359 -1.29 -16.58 -38.35
N HIS A 360 -0.84 -15.35 -38.09
CA HIS A 360 -0.43 -14.88 -36.77
C HIS A 360 -1.44 -13.95 -36.11
N LEU A 361 -2.30 -13.26 -36.87
CA LEU A 361 -3.31 -12.36 -36.29
C LEU A 361 -4.36 -13.15 -35.50
N ILE A 362 -4.67 -12.71 -34.29
CA ILE A 362 -5.79 -13.24 -33.49
C ILE A 362 -6.98 -12.30 -33.59
N GLY A 363 -8.16 -12.86 -33.90
CA GLY A 363 -9.36 -12.07 -34.21
C GLY A 363 -9.18 -11.24 -35.48
N GLN A 364 -9.79 -10.05 -35.51
CA GLN A 364 -9.63 -9.10 -36.62
C GLN A 364 -8.73 -7.93 -36.24
N LEU A 365 -8.19 -7.24 -37.25
CA LEU A 365 -7.43 -6.01 -37.05
C LEU A 365 -8.30 -4.98 -36.31
N GLY A 366 -7.77 -4.43 -35.22
CA GLY A 366 -8.44 -3.43 -34.40
C GLY A 366 -9.27 -4.00 -33.24
N GLU A 367 -9.51 -5.31 -33.18
CA GLU A 367 -10.30 -5.92 -32.10
C GLU A 367 -9.52 -6.13 -30.79
N GLY A 368 -8.24 -5.74 -30.74
CA GLY A 368 -7.33 -6.08 -29.64
C GLY A 368 -7.82 -5.61 -28.27
N LEU A 369 -8.45 -4.44 -28.15
CA LEU A 369 -8.98 -3.97 -26.86
C LEU A 369 -10.16 -4.83 -26.37
N ASN A 370 -11.05 -5.24 -27.27
CA ASN A 370 -12.21 -6.06 -26.91
C ASN A 370 -11.79 -7.48 -26.53
N ILE A 371 -10.85 -8.05 -27.29
CA ILE A 371 -10.21 -9.33 -26.97
C ILE A 371 -9.56 -9.26 -25.59
N LEU A 372 -8.77 -8.22 -25.32
CA LEU A 372 -8.07 -8.05 -24.04
C LEU A 372 -9.05 -7.93 -22.86
N ARG A 373 -10.12 -7.14 -23.00
CA ARG A 373 -11.16 -7.00 -21.97
C ARG A 373 -11.82 -8.34 -21.63
N ASN A 374 -12.08 -9.17 -22.63
CA ASN A 374 -12.68 -10.49 -22.40
C ASN A 374 -11.70 -11.45 -21.72
N LEU A 375 -10.46 -11.54 -22.21
CA LEU A 375 -9.41 -12.38 -21.61
C LEU A 375 -9.17 -12.02 -20.13
N HIS A 376 -9.15 -10.73 -19.80
CA HIS A 376 -9.06 -10.26 -18.42
C HIS A 376 -10.19 -10.78 -17.52
N GLY A 377 -11.41 -10.95 -18.05
CA GLY A 377 -12.52 -11.54 -17.30
C GLY A 377 -12.20 -12.94 -16.78
N TYR A 378 -11.63 -13.80 -17.65
CA TYR A 378 -11.19 -15.16 -17.29
C TYR A 378 -9.99 -15.15 -16.34
N VAL A 379 -8.98 -14.33 -16.64
CA VAL A 379 -7.75 -14.23 -15.84
C VAL A 379 -8.04 -13.79 -14.40
N ARG A 380 -8.83 -12.72 -14.22
CA ARG A 380 -9.19 -12.18 -12.89
C ARG A 380 -10.00 -13.15 -12.06
N THR A 381 -10.97 -13.83 -12.70
CA THR A 381 -11.81 -14.81 -12.01
C THR A 381 -11.00 -16.02 -11.59
N THR A 382 -10.09 -16.49 -12.46
CA THR A 382 -9.20 -17.62 -12.13
C THR A 382 -8.18 -17.26 -11.06
N LEU A 383 -7.58 -16.07 -11.12
CA LEU A 383 -6.71 -15.55 -10.06
C LEU A 383 -7.45 -15.46 -8.71
N SER A 384 -8.73 -15.11 -8.71
CA SER A 384 -9.56 -15.09 -7.50
C SER A 384 -9.72 -16.49 -6.90
N GLY A 385 -9.93 -17.51 -7.74
CA GLY A 385 -9.92 -18.92 -7.30
C GLY A 385 -8.58 -19.39 -6.75
N MET A 386 -7.47 -18.95 -7.36
CA MET A 386 -6.13 -19.20 -6.82
C MET A 386 -5.96 -18.57 -5.43
N CYS A 387 -6.48 -17.35 -5.22
CA CYS A 387 -6.46 -16.71 -3.90
C CYS A 387 -7.22 -17.54 -2.85
N VAL A 388 -8.40 -18.08 -3.22
CA VAL A 388 -9.17 -18.98 -2.33
C VAL A 388 -8.35 -20.21 -1.95
N GLY A 389 -7.65 -20.81 -2.90
CA GLY A 389 -6.80 -21.99 -2.65
C GLY A 389 -5.66 -21.71 -1.67
N VAL A 390 -4.94 -20.58 -1.85
CA VAL A 390 -3.89 -20.16 -0.91
C VAL A 390 -4.47 -19.87 0.47
N VAL A 391 -5.60 -19.16 0.54
CA VAL A 391 -6.25 -18.85 1.82
C VAL A 391 -6.63 -20.13 2.56
N LYS A 392 -7.25 -21.11 1.89
CA LYS A 392 -7.58 -22.40 2.51
C LYS A 392 -6.34 -23.09 3.08
N LYS A 393 -5.21 -23.04 2.38
CA LYS A 393 -3.96 -23.62 2.87
C LYS A 393 -3.38 -22.85 4.06
N LEU A 394 -3.38 -21.52 4.01
CA LEU A 394 -2.95 -20.68 5.13
C LEU A 394 -3.82 -20.91 6.37
N THR A 395 -5.13 -21.02 6.19
CA THR A 395 -6.10 -21.32 7.26
C THR A 395 -5.84 -22.69 7.88
N GLU A 396 -5.61 -23.73 7.08
CA GLU A 396 -5.26 -25.08 7.55
C GLU A 396 -4.03 -25.03 8.49
N LEU A 397 -2.93 -24.44 8.01
CA LEU A 397 -1.68 -24.31 8.77
C LEU A 397 -1.87 -23.47 10.06
N THR A 398 -2.67 -22.41 9.98
CA THR A 398 -2.87 -21.48 11.09
C THR A 398 -3.78 -22.07 12.16
N VAL A 399 -4.85 -22.76 11.77
CA VAL A 399 -5.75 -23.45 12.70
C VAL A 399 -5.01 -24.56 13.43
N GLU A 400 -4.19 -25.34 12.73
CA GLU A 400 -3.34 -26.36 13.36
C GLU A 400 -2.41 -25.75 14.42
N ARG A 401 -1.78 -24.62 14.11
CA ARG A 401 -0.95 -23.85 15.06
C ARG A 401 -1.77 -23.40 16.27
N CYS A 402 -2.97 -22.85 16.07
CA CYS A 402 -3.84 -22.38 17.15
C CYS A 402 -4.27 -23.51 18.11
N ILE A 403 -4.45 -24.73 17.60
CA ILE A 403 -4.84 -25.90 18.38
C ILE A 403 -3.65 -26.43 19.20
N LYS A 404 -2.44 -26.43 18.63
CA LYS A 404 -1.24 -27.02 19.25
C LYS A 404 -0.50 -26.06 20.18
N ARG A 405 -0.52 -24.75 19.91
CA ARG A 405 0.25 -23.77 20.68
C ARG A 405 -0.45 -23.41 21.98
N GLU A 406 0.29 -23.50 23.09
CA GLU A 406 -0.13 -23.00 24.40
C GLU A 406 0.57 -21.67 24.73
N SER A 407 -0.16 -20.77 25.38
CA SER A 407 0.32 -19.49 25.87
C SER A 407 -0.56 -19.02 27.04
N PHE A 408 0.05 -18.53 28.11
CA PHE A 408 -0.66 -18.16 29.36
C PHE A 408 -1.55 -19.30 29.88
N ASP A 409 -1.00 -20.53 29.94
CA ASP A 409 -1.66 -21.74 30.47
C ASP A 409 -2.98 -22.15 29.79
N ARG A 410 -3.18 -21.74 28.53
CA ARG A 410 -4.32 -22.12 27.69
C ARG A 410 -3.90 -22.29 26.24
N LYS A 411 -4.74 -22.94 25.43
CA LYS A 411 -4.48 -23.03 23.99
C LYS A 411 -4.68 -21.66 23.36
N LEU A 412 -3.93 -21.39 22.29
CA LEU A 412 -4.01 -20.13 21.57
C LEU A 412 -5.43 -19.87 21.04
N ILE A 413 -6.14 -20.92 20.63
CA ILE A 413 -7.53 -20.88 20.18
C ILE A 413 -8.53 -20.38 21.25
N ASP A 414 -8.20 -20.48 22.54
CA ASP A 414 -9.08 -20.04 23.63
C ASP A 414 -9.05 -18.51 23.82
N ASN A 415 -8.17 -17.81 23.11
CA ASN A 415 -8.08 -16.35 23.16
C ASN A 415 -9.11 -15.71 22.19
N GLY A 416 -10.01 -14.87 22.72
CA GLY A 416 -11.03 -14.18 21.93
C GLY A 416 -10.49 -13.33 20.78
N LEU A 417 -9.27 -12.78 20.87
CA LEU A 417 -8.65 -12.06 19.75
C LEU A 417 -8.24 -12.99 18.61
N ILE A 418 -7.82 -14.22 18.92
CA ILE A 418 -7.51 -15.25 17.92
C ILE A 418 -8.81 -15.74 17.27
N GLN A 419 -9.86 -15.96 18.07
CA GLN A 419 -11.18 -16.31 17.57
C GLN A 419 -11.74 -15.23 16.62
N LYS A 420 -11.53 -13.95 16.92
CA LYS A 420 -11.90 -12.83 16.03
C LYS A 420 -11.14 -12.88 14.70
N LYS A 421 -9.83 -13.16 14.70
CA LYS A 421 -9.04 -13.33 13.48
C LYS A 421 -9.55 -14.50 12.64
N LEU A 422 -9.79 -15.67 13.26
CA LEU A 422 -10.33 -16.84 12.57
C LEU A 422 -11.73 -16.61 12.01
N PHE A 423 -12.60 -15.93 12.74
CA PHE A 423 -13.90 -15.49 12.23
C PHE A 423 -13.76 -14.64 10.97
N GLN A 424 -12.87 -13.65 10.98
CA GLN A 424 -12.68 -12.78 9.82
C GLN A 424 -12.05 -13.52 8.64
N ILE A 425 -11.12 -14.45 8.89
CA ILE A 425 -10.54 -15.33 7.87
C ILE A 425 -11.65 -16.16 7.20
N GLU A 426 -12.49 -16.84 7.98
CA GLU A 426 -13.58 -17.66 7.44
C GLU A 426 -14.60 -16.82 6.66
N LEU A 427 -15.01 -15.68 7.21
CA LEU A 427 -15.97 -14.77 6.58
C LEU A 427 -15.48 -14.28 5.22
N ASP A 428 -14.22 -13.83 5.15
CA ASP A 428 -13.62 -13.36 3.91
C ASP A 428 -13.41 -14.52 2.92
N THR A 429 -12.96 -15.69 3.38
CA THR A 429 -12.78 -16.88 2.53
C THR A 429 -14.11 -17.28 1.87
N TYR A 430 -15.19 -17.33 2.65
CA TYR A 430 -16.51 -17.66 2.15
C TYR A 430 -17.02 -16.61 1.16
N GLY A 431 -16.78 -15.32 1.40
CA GLY A 431 -17.08 -14.25 0.44
C GLY A 431 -16.31 -14.39 -0.87
N MET A 432 -14.99 -14.58 -0.79
CA MET A 432 -14.09 -14.78 -1.95
C MET A 432 -14.55 -15.94 -2.82
N GLU A 433 -14.79 -17.10 -2.20
CA GLU A 433 -15.23 -18.30 -2.89
C GLU A 433 -16.63 -18.10 -3.51
N SER A 434 -17.55 -17.50 -2.77
CA SER A 434 -18.92 -17.26 -3.27
C SER A 434 -18.94 -16.37 -4.49
N MET A 435 -18.20 -15.26 -4.46
CA MET A 435 -18.14 -14.31 -5.58
C MET A 435 -17.45 -14.95 -6.80
N THR A 436 -16.32 -15.64 -6.58
CA THR A 436 -15.57 -16.30 -7.66
C THR A 436 -16.45 -17.32 -8.39
N TYR A 437 -17.12 -18.21 -7.65
CA TYR A 437 -17.92 -19.26 -8.25
C TYR A 437 -19.22 -18.76 -8.89
N LEU A 438 -19.80 -17.68 -8.36
CA LEU A 438 -20.89 -16.96 -9.02
C LEU A 438 -20.42 -16.40 -10.38
N THR A 439 -19.30 -15.68 -10.43
CA THR A 439 -18.76 -15.11 -11.67
C THR A 439 -18.39 -16.20 -12.68
N SER A 440 -17.80 -17.32 -12.26
CA SER A 440 -17.51 -18.42 -13.17
C SER A 440 -18.79 -19.10 -13.71
N GLY A 441 -19.87 -19.12 -12.93
CA GLY A 441 -21.16 -19.58 -13.44
C GLY A 441 -21.72 -18.66 -14.53
N ILE A 442 -21.48 -17.34 -14.43
CA ILE A 442 -21.81 -16.40 -15.50
C ILE A 442 -20.94 -16.68 -16.73
N LEU A 443 -19.63 -16.91 -16.56
CA LEU A 443 -18.74 -17.29 -17.67
C LEU A 443 -19.21 -18.53 -18.42
N ASP A 444 -19.73 -19.53 -17.70
CA ASP A 444 -20.13 -20.81 -18.29
C ASP A 444 -21.56 -20.81 -18.86
N SER A 445 -22.40 -19.84 -18.48
CA SER A 445 -23.80 -19.76 -18.91
C SER A 445 -24.01 -18.96 -20.20
N PHE A 446 -23.01 -18.21 -20.65
CA PHE A 446 -23.10 -17.32 -21.79
C PHE A 446 -21.86 -17.47 -22.67
N SER A 447 -22.02 -17.42 -23.99
CA SER A 447 -20.90 -17.62 -24.92
C SER A 447 -19.87 -16.46 -24.86
N MET A 448 -20.32 -15.22 -24.65
CA MET A 448 -19.49 -14.00 -24.64
C MET A 448 -19.98 -12.97 -23.61
N PRO A 449 -19.85 -13.25 -22.30
CA PRO A 449 -20.37 -12.37 -21.26
C PRO A 449 -19.45 -11.15 -21.01
N ILE A 450 -20.03 -9.96 -20.84
CA ILE A 450 -19.34 -8.76 -20.34
C ILE A 450 -19.39 -8.81 -18.83
N ILE A 451 -18.28 -9.26 -18.24
CA ILE A 451 -18.10 -9.35 -16.79
C ILE A 451 -16.96 -8.46 -16.30
N SER A 452 -16.69 -7.35 -17.00
CA SER A 452 -15.58 -6.44 -16.68
C SER A 452 -15.65 -5.94 -15.24
N ILE A 453 -16.85 -5.57 -14.77
CA ILE A 453 -17.09 -5.10 -13.40
C ILE A 453 -17.03 -6.26 -12.42
N GLU A 454 -17.74 -7.36 -12.67
CA GLU A 454 -17.82 -8.53 -11.79
C GLU A 454 -16.43 -9.13 -11.56
N SER A 455 -15.67 -9.39 -12.62
CA SER A 455 -14.30 -9.92 -12.54
C SER A 455 -13.32 -8.95 -11.88
N ALA A 456 -13.48 -7.64 -12.08
CA ALA A 456 -12.69 -6.65 -11.35
C ALA A 456 -12.99 -6.71 -9.85
N ILE A 457 -14.28 -6.77 -9.47
CA ILE A 457 -14.72 -6.87 -8.08
C ILE A 457 -14.17 -8.14 -7.43
N THR A 458 -14.26 -9.31 -8.09
CA THR A 458 -13.75 -10.57 -7.52
C THR A 458 -12.25 -10.52 -7.28
N LYS A 459 -11.48 -9.96 -8.22
CA LYS A 459 -10.03 -9.82 -8.07
C LYS A 459 -9.66 -8.83 -6.96
N ILE A 460 -10.30 -7.66 -6.91
CA ILE A 460 -10.07 -6.66 -5.86
C ILE A 460 -10.33 -7.29 -4.49
N PHE A 461 -11.52 -7.88 -4.31
CA PHE A 461 -11.93 -8.47 -3.04
C PHE A 461 -10.96 -9.59 -2.64
N SER A 462 -10.69 -10.52 -3.55
CA SER A 462 -9.87 -11.70 -3.25
C SER A 462 -8.42 -11.36 -2.94
N THR A 463 -7.79 -10.46 -3.68
CA THR A 463 -6.37 -10.11 -3.46
C THR A 463 -6.16 -9.21 -2.24
N ASP A 464 -7.08 -8.27 -1.97
CA ASP A 464 -7.01 -7.44 -0.75
C ASP A 464 -7.19 -8.30 0.51
N LYS A 465 -8.18 -9.21 0.50
CA LYS A 465 -8.41 -10.12 1.64
C LYS A 465 -7.30 -11.14 1.81
N LEU A 466 -6.78 -11.73 0.73
CA LEU A 466 -5.66 -12.66 0.79
C LEU A 466 -4.44 -12.06 1.51
N TYR A 467 -4.04 -10.83 1.17
CA TYR A 467 -2.89 -10.19 1.81
C TYR A 467 -3.12 -9.94 3.31
N ARG A 468 -4.32 -9.48 3.67
CA ARG A 468 -4.73 -9.28 5.07
C ARG A 468 -4.72 -10.59 5.84
N ILE A 469 -5.29 -11.65 5.28
CA ILE A 469 -5.33 -13.00 5.86
C ILE A 469 -3.91 -13.55 6.06
N ALA A 470 -3.05 -13.46 5.04
CA ALA A 470 -1.67 -13.92 5.15
C ALA A 470 -0.89 -13.17 6.24
N THR A 471 -1.15 -11.87 6.40
CA THR A 471 -0.58 -11.06 7.49
C THR A 471 -1.12 -11.49 8.86
N ASP A 472 -2.43 -11.72 9.00
CA ASP A 472 -3.04 -12.26 10.22
C ASP A 472 -2.45 -13.63 10.58
N CYS A 473 -2.26 -14.51 9.59
CA CYS A 473 -1.59 -15.80 9.77
C CYS A 473 -0.16 -15.62 10.27
N LEU A 474 0.62 -14.72 9.65
CA LEU A 474 1.99 -14.42 10.10
C LEU A 474 2.02 -13.95 11.56
N GLU A 475 1.12 -13.05 11.95
CA GLU A 475 1.01 -12.54 13.32
C GLU A 475 0.66 -13.64 14.33
N ILE A 476 -0.19 -14.61 13.95
CA ILE A 476 -0.52 -15.76 14.80
C ILE A 476 0.70 -16.66 15.03
N TYR A 477 1.59 -16.79 14.04
CA TYR A 477 2.87 -17.47 14.19
C TYR A 477 3.89 -16.65 15.00
N GLY A 478 3.81 -15.32 14.95
CA GLY A 478 4.71 -14.40 15.65
C GLY A 478 6.11 -14.38 15.01
N VAL A 479 7.16 -14.23 15.82
CA VAL A 479 8.55 -14.14 15.35
C VAL A 479 9.02 -15.42 14.63
N GLU A 480 8.42 -16.59 14.94
CA GLU A 480 8.69 -17.83 14.20
C GLU A 480 8.28 -17.72 12.72
N GLY A 481 7.20 -16.98 12.45
CA GLY A 481 6.65 -16.86 11.11
C GLY A 481 7.52 -16.05 10.15
N ILE A 482 8.46 -15.22 10.65
CA ILE A 482 9.34 -14.37 9.83
C ILE A 482 10.67 -15.05 9.46
N GLU A 483 10.91 -16.28 9.94
CA GLU A 483 12.12 -17.02 9.59
C GLU A 483 12.14 -17.34 8.08
N ILE A 484 13.27 -17.07 7.41
CA ILE A 484 13.43 -17.36 5.99
C ILE A 484 13.26 -18.87 5.77
N GLY A 485 12.32 -19.23 4.90
CA GLY A 485 11.97 -20.63 4.64
C GLY A 485 10.83 -21.15 5.51
N HIS A 486 10.24 -20.33 6.39
CA HIS A 486 8.95 -20.64 6.98
C HIS A 486 7.85 -20.56 5.89
N PRO A 487 6.90 -21.52 5.80
CA PRO A 487 5.90 -21.53 4.72
C PRO A 487 5.07 -20.25 4.62
N ILE A 488 4.71 -19.65 5.76
CA ILE A 488 3.91 -18.42 5.83
C ILE A 488 4.69 -17.22 5.26
N GLU A 489 5.98 -17.10 5.57
CA GLU A 489 6.87 -16.07 5.02
C GLU A 489 6.93 -16.16 3.49
N GLN A 490 7.15 -17.38 2.98
CA GLN A 490 7.23 -17.62 1.54
C GLN A 490 5.89 -17.31 0.85
N TYR A 491 4.77 -17.75 1.40
CA TYR A 491 3.44 -17.40 0.87
C TYR A 491 3.24 -15.89 0.83
N LEU A 492 3.63 -15.14 1.87
CA LEU A 492 3.46 -13.69 1.91
C LEU A 492 4.23 -12.99 0.78
N ARG A 493 5.45 -13.45 0.48
CA ARG A 493 6.22 -12.94 -0.66
C ARG A 493 5.63 -13.34 -2.01
N ASP A 494 5.21 -14.60 -2.14
CA ASP A 494 4.67 -15.17 -3.37
C ASP A 494 3.34 -14.54 -3.79
N ILE A 495 2.44 -14.25 -2.84
CA ILE A 495 1.13 -13.67 -3.16
C ILE A 495 1.18 -12.17 -3.43
N ARG A 496 2.23 -11.47 -2.97
CA ARG A 496 2.29 -10.00 -3.03
C ARG A 496 2.12 -9.44 -4.45
N PRO A 497 2.73 -10.03 -5.51
CA PRO A 497 2.53 -9.56 -6.88
C PRO A 497 1.09 -9.68 -7.39
N TRP A 498 0.26 -10.57 -6.86
CA TRP A 498 -1.08 -10.85 -7.40
C TRP A 498 -2.04 -9.65 -7.32
N SER A 499 -1.90 -8.75 -6.34
CA SER A 499 -2.69 -7.50 -6.31
C SER A 499 -2.33 -6.52 -7.42
N MET A 500 -1.19 -6.73 -8.09
CA MET A 500 -0.67 -5.89 -9.18
C MET A 500 -0.85 -6.54 -10.56
N PHE A 501 -1.01 -7.86 -10.62
CA PHE A 501 -1.34 -8.57 -11.86
C PHE A 501 -2.70 -8.14 -12.40
N ASP A 502 -2.77 -8.08 -13.74
CA ASP A 502 -3.96 -7.65 -14.49
C ASP A 502 -4.61 -6.39 -13.88
N ALA A 503 -3.80 -5.33 -13.85
CA ALA A 503 -4.04 -4.01 -13.26
C ALA A 503 -4.05 -3.94 -11.71
N PRO A 504 -3.50 -2.85 -11.12
CA PRO A 504 -3.58 -2.60 -9.69
C PRO A 504 -5.03 -2.48 -9.19
N ASN A 505 -5.29 -2.90 -7.94
CA ASN A 505 -6.63 -2.86 -7.36
C ASN A 505 -7.27 -1.46 -7.34
N ASP A 506 -6.49 -0.39 -7.13
CA ASP A 506 -7.02 0.98 -7.20
C ASP A 506 -7.50 1.36 -8.62
N VAL A 507 -6.82 0.90 -9.67
CA VAL A 507 -7.24 1.11 -11.06
C VAL A 507 -8.52 0.34 -11.35
N LEU A 508 -8.63 -0.90 -10.86
CA LEU A 508 -9.83 -1.70 -11.03
C LEU A 508 -11.05 -1.12 -10.29
N ARG A 509 -10.85 -0.49 -9.11
CA ARG A 509 -11.92 0.28 -8.44
C ARG A 509 -12.40 1.42 -9.31
N LEU A 510 -11.48 2.19 -9.90
CA LEU A 510 -11.83 3.26 -10.82
C LEU A 510 -12.54 2.73 -12.07
N LEU A 511 -12.10 1.61 -12.62
CA LEU A 511 -12.77 0.93 -13.74
C LEU A 511 -14.21 0.55 -13.38
N THR A 512 -14.41 -0.13 -12.25
CA THR A 512 -15.74 -0.54 -11.75
C THR A 512 -16.69 0.66 -11.65
N ALA A 513 -16.25 1.74 -11.00
CA ALA A 513 -17.06 2.94 -10.86
C ALA A 513 -17.29 3.65 -12.21
N TRP A 514 -16.24 3.77 -13.03
CA TRP A 514 -16.30 4.47 -14.31
C TRP A 514 -17.26 3.80 -15.29
N GLU A 515 -17.18 2.47 -15.46
CA GLU A 515 -18.08 1.74 -16.35
C GLU A 515 -19.53 1.81 -15.86
N GLY A 516 -19.75 1.66 -14.55
CA GLY A 516 -21.06 1.82 -13.93
C GLY A 516 -21.65 3.21 -14.16
N VAL A 517 -20.91 4.26 -13.82
CA VAL A 517 -21.30 5.67 -14.03
C VAL A 517 -21.56 5.97 -15.50
N THR A 518 -20.72 5.47 -16.41
CA THR A 518 -20.85 5.73 -17.86
C THR A 518 -22.19 5.21 -18.37
N ASN A 519 -22.60 4.00 -17.94
CA ASN A 519 -23.90 3.45 -18.30
C ASN A 519 -25.08 4.26 -17.77
N VAL A 520 -25.00 4.75 -16.54
CA VAL A 520 -26.04 5.65 -15.98
C VAL A 520 -26.07 6.98 -16.73
N SER A 521 -24.90 7.53 -17.04
CA SER A 521 -24.77 8.82 -17.72
C SER A 521 -25.31 8.81 -19.14
N SER A 522 -25.16 7.70 -19.88
CA SER A 522 -25.70 7.57 -21.23
C SER A 522 -27.23 7.57 -21.23
N LYS A 523 -27.85 6.89 -20.24
CA LYS A 523 -29.31 6.90 -20.02
C LYS A 523 -29.84 8.27 -19.55
N LEU A 524 -29.06 9.02 -18.77
CA LEU A 524 -29.46 10.30 -18.19
C LEU A 524 -28.97 11.54 -18.96
N SER A 525 -28.22 11.38 -20.05
CA SER A 525 -27.59 12.45 -20.84
C SER A 525 -28.51 13.64 -21.08
N ASP A 526 -29.71 13.39 -21.62
CA ASP A 526 -30.67 14.45 -21.99
C ASP A 526 -31.25 15.15 -20.77
N TYR A 527 -31.48 14.40 -19.70
CA TYR A 527 -31.99 14.93 -18.44
C TYR A 527 -30.94 15.81 -17.75
N VAL A 528 -29.70 15.35 -17.66
CA VAL A 528 -28.56 16.09 -17.08
C VAL A 528 -28.30 17.36 -17.87
N LYS A 529 -28.34 17.30 -19.21
CA LYS A 529 -28.17 18.46 -20.08
C LYS A 529 -29.25 19.52 -19.84
N LYS A 530 -30.50 19.12 -19.56
CA LYS A 530 -31.59 20.05 -19.25
C LYS A 530 -31.45 20.66 -17.85
N ILE A 531 -31.10 19.86 -16.84
CA ILE A 531 -30.95 20.34 -15.45
C ILE A 531 -29.75 21.27 -15.26
N ARG A 532 -28.64 21.01 -15.95
CA ARG A 532 -27.46 21.88 -15.87
C ARG A 532 -27.63 23.21 -16.62
N ASN A 533 -28.71 23.39 -17.39
CA ASN A 533 -29.09 24.63 -18.06
C ASN A 533 -30.41 25.20 -17.49
N PRO A 534 -30.40 25.68 -16.23
CA PRO A 534 -31.62 26.05 -15.50
C PRO A 534 -32.39 27.21 -16.14
N PHE A 535 -31.70 28.09 -16.86
CA PHE A 535 -32.31 29.21 -17.57
C PHE A 535 -33.11 28.78 -18.81
N ASP A 536 -32.70 27.70 -19.47
CA ASP A 536 -33.38 27.17 -20.66
C ASP A 536 -34.54 26.24 -20.29
N PHE A 537 -34.50 25.62 -19.10
CA PHE A 537 -35.51 24.67 -18.61
C PHE A 537 -35.98 24.96 -17.17
N PRO A 538 -36.58 26.14 -16.90
CA PRO A 538 -36.93 26.56 -15.54
C PRO A 538 -37.99 25.66 -14.88
N ALA A 539 -38.96 25.15 -15.65
CA ALA A 539 -40.00 24.25 -15.14
C ALA A 539 -39.44 22.90 -14.65
N LEU A 540 -38.46 22.34 -15.38
CA LEU A 540 -37.80 21.09 -15.00
C LEU A 540 -36.94 21.28 -13.75
N THR A 541 -36.27 22.42 -13.64
CA THR A 541 -35.42 22.77 -12.50
C THR A 541 -36.26 22.91 -11.22
N ILE A 542 -37.39 23.61 -11.28
CA ILE A 542 -38.33 23.74 -10.15
C ILE A 542 -38.91 22.38 -9.77
N ALA A 543 -39.31 21.57 -10.75
CA ALA A 543 -39.80 20.21 -10.50
C ALA A 543 -38.73 19.33 -9.83
N ASN A 544 -37.46 19.45 -10.24
CA ASN A 544 -36.36 18.70 -9.63
C ASN A 544 -36.09 19.15 -8.19
N VAL A 545 -36.10 20.46 -7.91
CA VAL A 545 -35.96 20.98 -6.54
C VAL A 545 -37.09 20.48 -5.64
N LEU A 546 -38.34 20.48 -6.13
CA LEU A 546 -39.49 19.93 -5.39
C LEU A 546 -39.38 18.41 -5.20
N TYR A 547 -38.88 17.69 -6.19
CA TYR A 547 -38.62 16.24 -6.10
C TYR A 547 -37.53 15.93 -5.07
N GLU A 548 -36.40 16.65 -5.11
CA GLU A 548 -35.31 16.49 -4.14
C GLU A 548 -35.76 16.84 -2.71
N LEU A 549 -36.60 17.87 -2.54
CA LEU A 549 -37.17 18.21 -1.22
C LEU A 549 -38.11 17.12 -0.71
N LYS A 550 -38.89 16.49 -1.60
CA LYS A 550 -39.76 15.35 -1.27
C LYS A 550 -38.96 14.09 -0.93
N GLU A 551 -37.93 13.77 -1.73
CA GLU A 551 -37.05 12.61 -1.48
C GLU A 551 -36.22 12.82 -0.21
N LYS A 552 -35.76 14.05 0.05
CA LYS A 552 -35.07 14.41 1.30
C LYS A 552 -35.96 14.27 2.54
N ALA A 553 -37.28 14.39 2.41
CA ALA A 553 -38.22 14.17 3.50
C ALA A 553 -38.44 12.66 3.82
N GLU A 554 -38.05 11.74 2.91
CA GLU A 554 -38.20 10.28 3.06
C GLU A 554 -36.91 9.57 3.55
N ILE A 555 -35.85 10.33 3.89
CA ILE A 555 -34.44 9.91 4.07
C ILE A 555 -34.14 8.76 5.05
N TRP A 556 -35.10 8.25 5.83
CA TRP A 556 -34.82 7.14 6.77
C TRP A 556 -35.34 5.77 6.32
N ARG A 557 -35.92 5.65 5.13
CA ARG A 557 -36.41 4.37 4.59
C ARG A 557 -36.19 4.29 3.07
N VAL A 558 -35.84 3.10 2.58
CA VAL A 558 -35.97 2.77 1.15
C VAL A 558 -37.40 3.13 0.72
N PRO A 559 -37.59 3.96 -0.33
CA PRO A 559 -38.93 4.41 -0.73
C PRO A 559 -39.85 3.20 -0.96
N PHE A 560 -41.14 3.31 -0.60
CA PHE A 560 -42.10 2.22 -0.86
C PHE A 560 -42.16 1.78 -2.33
N THR A 561 -41.75 2.66 -3.24
CA THR A 561 -41.68 2.47 -4.69
C THR A 561 -40.40 1.79 -5.17
N PHE A 562 -39.32 1.73 -4.37
CA PHE A 562 -38.08 1.04 -4.70
C PHE A 562 -38.05 -0.34 -4.03
N LYS A 563 -38.74 -1.32 -4.64
CA LYS A 563 -38.81 -2.69 -4.12
C LYS A 563 -38.47 -3.70 -5.19
N HIS A 564 -37.35 -4.38 -5.01
CA HIS A 564 -37.04 -5.58 -5.77
C HIS A 564 -37.70 -6.82 -5.15
N ASP A 565 -38.20 -6.72 -3.92
CA ASP A 565 -38.74 -7.83 -3.14
C ASP A 565 -37.77 -9.03 -3.08
N LEU A 566 -36.46 -8.77 -2.91
CA LEU A 566 -35.41 -9.80 -2.95
C LEU A 566 -35.62 -10.89 -1.89
N TRP A 567 -36.27 -10.54 -0.78
CA TRP A 567 -36.66 -11.48 0.27
C TRP A 567 -37.54 -12.64 -0.24
N LYS A 568 -38.23 -12.48 -1.39
CA LYS A 568 -39.03 -13.53 -2.02
C LYS A 568 -38.19 -14.51 -2.85
N CYS A 569 -36.97 -14.12 -3.22
CA CYS A 569 -36.06 -14.89 -4.05
C CYS A 569 -35.01 -15.66 -3.24
N VAL A 570 -34.95 -15.43 -1.92
CA VAL A 570 -34.06 -16.14 -1.00
C VAL A 570 -34.86 -16.92 0.04
N HIS A 571 -34.20 -17.86 0.71
CA HIS A 571 -34.79 -18.58 1.82
C HIS A 571 -35.31 -17.62 2.92
N PRO A 572 -36.49 -17.85 3.53
CA PRO A 572 -37.11 -16.91 4.48
C PRO A 572 -36.23 -16.49 5.67
N SER A 573 -35.32 -17.36 6.11
CA SER A 573 -34.36 -17.05 7.18
C SER A 573 -33.33 -15.98 6.81
N LEU A 574 -33.14 -15.70 5.51
CA LEU A 574 -32.24 -14.68 4.97
C LEU A 574 -33.00 -13.39 4.60
N GLY A 575 -34.26 -13.25 5.04
CA GLY A 575 -35.08 -12.08 4.74
C GLY A 575 -34.50 -10.75 5.24
N VAL A 576 -33.78 -10.73 6.37
CA VAL A 576 -33.10 -9.51 6.86
C VAL A 576 -31.90 -9.15 5.98
N PRO A 577 -30.90 -10.05 5.78
CA PRO A 577 -29.81 -9.82 4.82
C PRO A 577 -30.24 -9.37 3.42
N SER A 578 -31.37 -9.89 2.91
CA SER A 578 -31.89 -9.47 1.59
C SER A 578 -32.35 -8.00 1.55
N LYS A 579 -32.83 -7.46 2.68
CA LYS A 579 -33.19 -6.03 2.80
C LYS A 579 -31.96 -5.14 2.89
N ASP A 580 -30.89 -5.63 3.51
CA ASP A 580 -29.61 -4.93 3.55
C ASP A 580 -29.02 -4.78 2.14
N LEU A 581 -29.13 -5.83 1.32
CA LEU A 581 -28.80 -5.78 -0.11
C LEU A 581 -29.67 -4.78 -0.88
N GLU A 582 -30.99 -4.79 -0.70
CA GLU A 582 -31.88 -3.79 -1.34
C GLU A 582 -31.51 -2.35 -0.96
N TYR A 583 -31.17 -2.13 0.30
CA TYR A 583 -30.69 -0.82 0.76
C TYR A 583 -29.39 -0.43 0.06
N ALA A 584 -28.40 -1.33 -0.01
CA ALA A 584 -27.13 -1.00 -0.64
C ALA A 584 -27.29 -0.64 -2.12
N ILE A 585 -28.15 -1.37 -2.85
CA ILE A 585 -28.50 -1.06 -4.25
C ILE A 585 -29.16 0.33 -4.37
N PHE A 586 -30.07 0.65 -3.45
CA PHE A 586 -30.70 1.97 -3.40
C PHE A 586 -29.67 3.09 -3.23
N VAL A 587 -28.75 2.92 -2.28
CA VAL A 587 -27.66 3.88 -2.03
C VAL A 587 -26.78 4.06 -3.27
N LEU A 588 -26.34 2.96 -3.90
CA LEU A 588 -25.49 3.04 -5.09
C LEU A 588 -26.17 3.80 -6.23
N ARG A 589 -27.44 3.47 -6.51
CA ARG A 589 -28.24 4.17 -7.53
C ARG A 589 -28.30 5.67 -7.25
N ASN A 590 -28.68 6.05 -6.03
CA ASN A 590 -28.92 7.44 -5.70
C ASN A 590 -27.62 8.26 -5.70
N THR A 591 -26.56 7.73 -5.11
CA THR A 591 -25.24 8.37 -5.11
C THR A 591 -24.69 8.50 -6.54
N THR A 592 -24.78 7.46 -7.37
CA THR A 592 -24.36 7.51 -8.78
C THR A 592 -25.13 8.57 -9.57
N LYS A 593 -26.46 8.64 -9.43
CA LYS A 593 -27.29 9.67 -10.09
C LYS A 593 -26.90 11.08 -9.65
N GLN A 594 -26.71 11.29 -8.35
CA GLN A 594 -26.25 12.58 -7.84
C GLN A 594 -24.90 12.98 -8.42
N ALA A 595 -23.97 12.02 -8.52
CA ALA A 595 -22.63 12.25 -9.06
C ALA A 595 -22.69 12.70 -10.53
N VAL A 596 -23.48 12.01 -11.35
CA VAL A 596 -23.68 12.35 -12.77
C VAL A 596 -24.32 13.74 -12.92
N VAL A 597 -25.32 14.07 -12.09
CA VAL A 597 -25.99 15.38 -12.14
C VAL A 597 -25.06 16.51 -11.71
N LYS A 598 -24.33 16.34 -10.60
CA LYS A 598 -23.44 17.36 -10.03
C LYS A 598 -22.19 17.58 -10.88
N SER A 599 -21.47 16.51 -11.21
CA SER A 599 -20.14 16.60 -11.83
C SER A 599 -20.19 16.43 -13.35
N GLY A 600 -21.17 15.70 -13.89
CA GLY A 600 -21.25 15.40 -15.33
C GLY A 600 -19.95 14.77 -15.84
N ARG A 601 -19.32 15.38 -16.86
CA ARG A 601 -18.08 14.84 -17.47
C ARG A 601 -16.87 14.91 -16.54
N ASP A 602 -16.86 15.86 -15.60
CA ASP A 602 -15.73 16.10 -14.70
C ASP A 602 -15.64 15.05 -13.57
N ILE A 603 -16.61 14.12 -13.50
CA ILE A 603 -16.60 13.04 -12.51
C ILE A 603 -15.35 12.15 -12.62
N ILE A 604 -14.77 12.03 -13.82
CA ILE A 604 -13.58 11.22 -14.07
C ILE A 604 -12.38 11.68 -13.24
N ASP A 605 -12.30 12.98 -12.95
CA ASP A 605 -11.22 13.57 -12.18
C ASP A 605 -11.42 13.41 -10.67
N ASN A 606 -12.65 13.10 -10.23
CA ASN A 606 -12.96 12.89 -8.81
C ASN A 606 -12.77 11.42 -8.39
N GLN A 607 -11.50 11.00 -8.35
CA GLN A 607 -11.12 9.62 -8.02
C GLN A 607 -11.54 9.18 -6.62
N PHE A 608 -11.58 10.09 -5.63
CA PHE A 608 -12.05 9.74 -4.28
C PHE A 608 -13.54 9.39 -4.27
N TYR A 609 -14.35 10.13 -5.01
CA TYR A 609 -15.77 9.84 -5.16
C TYR A 609 -15.98 8.51 -5.91
N LEU A 610 -15.28 8.32 -7.03
CA LEU A 610 -15.35 7.07 -7.82
C LEU A 610 -14.94 5.86 -6.98
N ARG A 611 -13.88 5.98 -6.16
CA ARG A 611 -13.47 4.93 -5.23
C ARG A 611 -14.60 4.54 -4.28
N ARG A 612 -15.30 5.51 -3.66
CA ARG A 612 -16.42 5.23 -2.74
C ARG A 612 -17.58 4.52 -3.45
N LEU A 613 -17.91 4.90 -4.68
CA LEU A 613 -18.92 4.19 -5.49
C LEU A 613 -18.49 2.73 -5.77
N ALA A 614 -17.22 2.51 -6.08
CA ALA A 614 -16.69 1.18 -6.33
C ALA A 614 -16.78 0.28 -5.08
N GLU A 615 -16.46 0.81 -3.90
CA GLU A 615 -16.58 0.06 -2.63
C GLU A 615 -18.05 -0.35 -2.37
N ILE A 616 -19.03 0.54 -2.59
CA ILE A 616 -20.46 0.17 -2.48
C ILE A 616 -20.81 -0.95 -3.46
N ALA A 617 -20.32 -0.88 -4.71
CA ALA A 617 -20.56 -1.92 -5.71
C ALA A 617 -19.93 -3.28 -5.33
N ILE A 618 -18.73 -3.28 -4.76
CA ILE A 618 -18.06 -4.47 -4.23
C ILE A 618 -18.91 -5.12 -3.13
N GLU A 619 -19.42 -4.33 -2.18
CA GLU A 619 -20.26 -4.83 -1.09
C GLU A 619 -21.58 -5.44 -1.61
N ILE A 620 -22.22 -4.79 -2.59
CA ILE A 620 -23.43 -5.32 -3.22
C ILE A 620 -23.16 -6.68 -3.87
N TYR A 621 -22.06 -6.83 -4.61
CA TYR A 621 -21.75 -8.10 -5.26
C TYR A 621 -21.44 -9.21 -4.24
N GLY A 622 -20.70 -8.88 -3.17
CA GLY A 622 -20.43 -9.80 -2.06
C GLY A 622 -21.72 -10.27 -1.36
N MET A 623 -22.60 -9.33 -1.02
CA MET A 623 -23.92 -9.63 -0.46
C MET A 623 -24.73 -10.54 -1.39
N THR A 624 -24.81 -10.22 -2.69
CA THR A 624 -25.53 -11.03 -3.70
C THR A 624 -25.01 -12.47 -3.74
N ALA A 625 -23.70 -12.65 -3.84
CA ALA A 625 -23.10 -13.98 -3.95
C ALA A 625 -23.33 -14.83 -2.69
N MET A 626 -23.12 -14.26 -1.52
CA MET A 626 -23.28 -14.96 -0.24
C MET A 626 -24.75 -15.25 0.09
N LEU A 627 -25.67 -14.36 -0.29
CA LEU A 627 -27.12 -14.59 -0.18
C LEU A 627 -27.58 -15.74 -1.07
N GLY A 628 -27.20 -15.71 -2.35
CA GLY A 628 -27.55 -16.78 -3.29
C GLY A 628 -27.02 -18.13 -2.81
N ARG A 629 -25.73 -18.19 -2.43
CA ARG A 629 -25.08 -19.41 -1.95
C ARG A 629 -25.74 -19.97 -0.68
N ALA A 630 -25.94 -19.15 0.34
CA ALA A 630 -26.53 -19.60 1.61
C ALA A 630 -28.00 -20.00 1.43
N SER A 631 -28.76 -19.28 0.60
CA SER A 631 -30.14 -19.62 0.24
C SER A 631 -30.22 -20.99 -0.42
N ARG A 632 -29.30 -21.26 -1.37
CA ARG A 632 -29.17 -22.55 -2.06
C ARG A 632 -28.78 -23.67 -1.08
N SER A 633 -27.76 -23.45 -0.25
CA SER A 633 -27.29 -24.40 0.77
C SER A 633 -28.41 -24.85 1.72
N TYR A 634 -29.23 -23.89 2.18
CA TYR A 634 -30.38 -24.18 3.04
C TYR A 634 -31.50 -24.92 2.32
N SER A 635 -31.83 -24.50 1.09
CA SER A 635 -32.90 -25.11 0.28
C SER A 635 -32.59 -26.56 -0.11
N VAL A 636 -31.32 -26.88 -0.36
CA VAL A 636 -30.85 -28.25 -0.65
C VAL A 636 -30.66 -29.09 0.62
N GLY A 637 -30.56 -28.45 1.79
CA GLY A 637 -30.38 -29.12 3.08
C GLY A 637 -28.95 -29.62 3.31
N LEU A 638 -27.94 -28.84 2.93
CA LEU A 638 -26.54 -29.19 3.20
C LEU A 638 -26.23 -29.16 4.70
N LYS A 639 -25.29 -30.02 5.14
CA LYS A 639 -24.94 -30.22 6.55
C LYS A 639 -24.57 -28.92 7.30
N ASN A 640 -23.87 -28.00 6.66
CA ASN A 640 -23.35 -26.78 7.27
C ASN A 640 -24.17 -25.53 6.92
N CYS A 641 -25.42 -25.69 6.45
CA CYS A 641 -26.25 -24.58 5.99
C CYS A 641 -26.50 -23.50 7.05
N ASP A 642 -26.58 -23.88 8.34
CA ASP A 642 -26.71 -22.92 9.44
C ASP A 642 -25.44 -22.08 9.65
N HIS A 643 -24.26 -22.64 9.37
CA HIS A 643 -23.00 -21.91 9.45
C HIS A 643 -22.88 -20.91 8.29
N GLU A 644 -23.19 -21.35 7.06
CA GLU A 644 -23.25 -20.47 5.88
C GLU A 644 -24.24 -19.33 6.09
N LYS A 645 -25.41 -19.62 6.68
CA LYS A 645 -26.40 -18.59 7.07
C LYS A 645 -25.81 -17.58 8.04
N ALA A 646 -25.06 -18.01 9.06
CA ALA A 646 -24.44 -17.13 10.04
C ALA A 646 -23.35 -16.24 9.41
N LEU A 647 -22.53 -16.80 8.51
CA LEU A 647 -21.53 -16.06 7.74
C LEU A 647 -22.19 -15.00 6.85
N THR A 648 -23.21 -15.38 6.08
CA THR A 648 -23.97 -14.45 5.23
C THR A 648 -24.62 -13.33 6.05
N PHE A 649 -25.23 -13.65 7.18
CA PHE A 649 -25.83 -12.64 8.05
C PHE A 649 -24.77 -11.64 8.57
N SER A 650 -23.62 -12.15 9.00
CA SER A 650 -22.53 -11.34 9.53
C SER A 650 -21.95 -10.42 8.47
N TYR A 651 -21.71 -10.93 7.26
CA TYR A 651 -21.22 -10.13 6.15
C TYR A 651 -22.20 -9.03 5.75
N CYS A 652 -23.48 -9.37 5.53
CA CYS A 652 -24.49 -8.39 5.13
C CYS A 652 -24.64 -7.28 6.19
N THR A 653 -24.52 -7.61 7.47
CA THR A 653 -24.56 -6.62 8.56
C THR A 653 -23.36 -5.66 8.48
N HIS A 654 -22.13 -6.18 8.37
CA HIS A 654 -20.94 -5.32 8.25
C HIS A 654 -20.94 -4.48 6.96
N ALA A 655 -21.34 -5.09 5.86
CA ALA A 655 -21.42 -4.44 4.57
C ALA A 655 -22.50 -3.33 4.57
N ARG A 656 -23.63 -3.54 5.28
CA ARG A 656 -24.65 -2.51 5.51
C ARG A 656 -24.09 -1.31 6.28
N GLU A 657 -23.34 -1.54 7.34
CA GLU A 657 -22.69 -0.49 8.12
C GLU A 657 -21.70 0.30 7.26
N HIS A 658 -20.84 -0.40 6.51
CA HIS A 658 -19.87 0.21 5.61
C HIS A 658 -20.53 1.04 4.50
N VAL A 659 -21.57 0.53 3.85
CA VAL A 659 -22.32 1.28 2.83
C VAL A 659 -22.98 2.53 3.44
N THR A 660 -23.47 2.45 4.68
CA THR A 660 -24.03 3.63 5.39
C THR A 660 -22.95 4.68 5.64
N GLN A 661 -21.75 4.25 6.04
CA GLN A 661 -20.62 5.16 6.21
C GLN A 661 -20.26 5.83 4.89
N LEU A 662 -20.12 5.07 3.80
CA LEU A 662 -19.80 5.60 2.47
C LEU A 662 -20.88 6.56 1.95
N GLU A 663 -22.16 6.25 2.17
CA GLU A 663 -23.27 7.14 1.86
C GLU A 663 -23.17 8.48 2.60
N ASN A 664 -22.90 8.42 3.90
CA ASN A 664 -22.72 9.61 4.72
C ASN A 664 -21.51 10.41 4.25
N GLU A 665 -20.41 9.75 3.90
CA GLU A 665 -19.24 10.40 3.33
C GLU A 665 -19.59 11.10 2.01
N ILE A 666 -20.28 10.43 1.10
CA ILE A 666 -20.69 11.01 -0.19
C ILE A 666 -21.65 12.21 -0.03
N ASN A 667 -22.55 12.16 0.95
CA ASN A 667 -23.58 13.18 1.14
C ASN A 667 -23.12 14.40 1.95
N GLN A 668 -22.01 14.30 2.69
CA GLN A 668 -21.42 15.43 3.40
C GLN A 668 -20.80 16.45 2.45
N LYS A 669 -20.66 17.71 2.90
CA LYS A 669 -20.01 18.76 2.09
C LYS A 669 -18.51 18.41 1.93
N GLU A 670 -17.93 18.71 0.77
CA GLU A 670 -16.55 18.32 0.41
C GLU A 670 -15.49 18.71 1.48
N HIS A 671 -15.64 19.87 2.12
CA HIS A 671 -14.73 20.33 3.19
C HIS A 671 -14.72 19.47 4.46
N SER A 672 -15.77 18.66 4.72
CA SER A 672 -15.86 17.81 5.92
C SER A 672 -15.21 16.43 5.78
N LEU A 673 -14.89 16.00 4.55
CA LEU A 673 -14.39 14.64 4.29
C LEU A 673 -12.88 14.50 4.37
N GLY A 674 -12.17 15.63 4.42
CA GLY A 674 -10.71 15.65 4.40
C GLY A 674 -10.09 15.37 3.04
N ASP A 675 -10.85 15.16 1.97
CA ASP A 675 -10.32 14.96 0.60
C ASP A 675 -9.43 16.14 0.16
N GLU A 676 -9.88 17.37 0.38
CA GLU A 676 -9.07 18.57 0.13
C GLU A 676 -7.80 18.61 0.99
N HIS A 677 -7.89 18.18 2.26
CA HIS A 677 -6.72 18.09 3.13
C HIS A 677 -5.74 17.02 2.62
N MET A 678 -6.23 15.86 2.18
CA MET A 678 -5.40 14.80 1.58
C MET A 678 -4.67 15.33 0.34
N GLN A 679 -5.38 16.00 -0.57
CA GLN A 679 -4.77 16.64 -1.75
C GLN A 679 -3.78 17.74 -1.37
N HIS A 680 -4.10 18.57 -0.37
CA HIS A 680 -3.21 19.63 0.10
C HIS A 680 -1.91 19.05 0.68
N ILE A 681 -2.01 18.04 1.54
CA ILE A 681 -0.86 17.36 2.15
C ILE A 681 -0.02 16.70 1.05
N ALA A 682 -0.64 16.00 0.11
CA ALA A 682 0.07 15.39 -1.02
C ALA A 682 0.80 16.44 -1.88
N LYS A 683 0.14 17.57 -2.21
CA LYS A 683 0.78 18.69 -2.93
C LYS A 683 1.97 19.28 -2.17
N ARG A 684 1.89 19.37 -0.84
CA ARG A 684 3.01 19.81 0.01
C ARG A 684 4.16 18.81 -0.02
N MET A 685 3.87 17.51 0.07
CA MET A 685 4.89 16.45 -0.02
C MET A 685 5.58 16.46 -1.38
N LEU A 686 4.83 16.63 -2.47
CA LEU A 686 5.38 16.75 -3.82
C LEU A 686 6.29 17.97 -3.95
N LYS A 687 5.86 19.14 -3.45
CA LYS A 687 6.68 20.35 -3.45
C LYS A 687 7.96 20.18 -2.63
N ALA A 688 7.90 19.44 -1.52
CA ALA A 688 9.05 19.14 -0.68
C ALA A 688 9.90 17.96 -1.19
N LYS A 689 9.41 17.21 -2.19
CA LYS A 689 9.98 15.92 -2.64
C LYS A 689 10.20 14.93 -1.49
N GLY A 690 9.32 14.93 -0.49
CA GLY A 690 9.48 14.09 0.70
C GLY A 690 8.53 14.41 1.84
N TYR A 691 8.82 13.84 3.02
CA TYR A 691 8.10 14.14 4.24
C TYR A 691 8.30 15.61 4.64
N THR A 692 7.20 16.32 4.89
CA THR A 692 7.19 17.79 5.01
C THR A 692 7.34 18.29 6.45
N VAL A 693 6.98 17.45 7.42
CA VAL A 693 6.96 17.85 8.83
C VAL A 693 8.34 17.62 9.41
N THR A 694 8.85 18.62 10.12
CA THR A 694 10.12 18.48 10.83
C THR A 694 9.90 17.71 12.12
N THR A 695 10.85 16.86 12.48
CA THR A 695 10.81 16.19 13.79
C THR A 695 10.81 17.26 14.89
N PRO A 696 9.97 17.16 15.94
CA PRO A 696 9.96 18.12 17.05
C PRO A 696 11.33 18.29 17.73
N SER A 697 12.22 17.30 17.62
CA SER A 697 13.60 17.34 18.11
C SER A 697 14.54 18.24 17.30
N ILE A 698 14.12 18.75 16.13
CA ILE A 698 14.89 19.76 15.39
C ILE A 698 15.05 21.04 16.20
N ILE A 699 14.13 21.40 17.09
CA ILE A 699 14.35 22.54 18.01
C ILE A 699 15.55 22.25 18.93
N VAL A 700 15.77 21.00 19.35
CA VAL A 700 16.95 20.63 20.13
C VAL A 700 18.20 20.67 19.26
N PHE A 701 18.18 20.18 18.02
CA PHE A 701 19.35 20.22 17.13
C PHE A 701 19.69 21.64 16.65
N TYR A 702 18.68 22.47 16.37
CA TYR A 702 18.83 23.88 16.01
C TYR A 702 19.26 24.70 17.22
N LEU A 703 18.74 24.46 18.43
CA LEU A 703 19.27 25.07 19.65
C LEU A 703 20.66 24.55 20.00
N PHE A 704 21.02 23.30 19.68
CA PHE A 704 22.37 22.78 19.89
C PHE A 704 23.37 23.36 18.88
N PHE A 705 22.96 23.53 17.62
CA PHE A 705 23.78 24.18 16.59
C PHE A 705 23.86 25.69 16.79
N VAL A 706 22.75 26.35 17.12
CA VAL A 706 22.71 27.79 17.46
C VAL A 706 23.41 28.05 18.78
N SER A 707 23.35 27.17 19.79
CA SER A 707 24.16 27.33 21.01
C SER A 707 25.64 27.11 20.73
N ARG A 708 26.03 26.21 19.82
CA ARG A 708 27.41 26.06 19.34
C ARG A 708 27.88 27.25 18.49
N PHE A 709 26.98 27.87 17.73
CA PHE A 709 27.27 29.08 16.94
C PHE A 709 27.31 30.35 17.82
N LEU A 710 26.47 30.44 18.85
CA LEU A 710 26.51 31.51 19.86
C LEU A 710 27.69 31.34 20.81
N HIS A 711 28.11 30.10 21.13
CA HIS A 711 29.38 29.82 21.82
C HIS A 711 30.63 30.19 21.00
N LYS A 712 30.46 30.56 19.73
CA LYS A 712 31.54 31.13 18.91
C LYS A 712 31.62 32.65 18.99
N MET A 713 30.68 33.33 19.66
CA MET A 713 30.80 34.75 19.98
C MET A 713 31.15 34.91 21.46
N GLY A 714 32.44 35.01 21.77
CA GLY A 714 32.94 35.34 23.12
C GLY A 714 32.64 36.81 23.50
N ARG A 715 31.38 37.24 23.48
CA ARG A 715 30.96 38.55 23.99
C ARG A 715 29.80 38.37 24.94
N LEU A 716 29.81 39.12 26.05
CA LEU A 716 28.74 39.05 27.05
C LEU A 716 27.61 39.98 26.60
N THR A 717 26.65 39.48 25.83
CA THR A 717 25.50 40.28 25.37
C THR A 717 24.38 40.32 26.41
N PRO A 718 23.48 41.33 26.37
CA PRO A 718 22.33 41.41 27.27
C PRO A 718 21.44 40.16 27.25
N GLU A 719 21.27 39.54 26.07
CA GLU A 719 20.45 38.34 25.90
C GLU A 719 21.06 37.13 26.62
N ILE A 720 22.40 37.02 26.64
CA ILE A 720 23.11 35.97 27.39
C ILE A 720 22.89 36.17 28.89
N ILE A 721 22.95 37.42 29.37
CA ILE A 721 22.73 37.74 30.79
C ILE A 721 21.30 37.38 31.21
N GLU A 722 20.30 37.78 30.43
CA GLU A 722 18.88 37.49 30.71
C GLU A 722 18.60 35.99 30.67
N GLY A 723 19.18 35.26 29.72
CA GLY A 723 19.04 33.81 29.59
C GLY A 723 19.85 32.98 30.58
N SER A 724 20.73 33.60 31.38
CA SER A 724 21.59 32.87 32.32
C SER A 724 20.86 32.48 33.61
N PRO A 725 21.24 31.39 34.29
CA PRO A 725 20.58 30.96 35.52
C PRO A 725 20.63 32.02 36.63
N GLN A 726 19.47 32.30 37.21
CA GLN A 726 19.27 33.27 38.29
C GLN A 726 18.50 32.60 39.42
N TYR A 727 19.05 32.60 40.63
CA TYR A 727 18.45 31.90 41.77
C TYR A 727 18.90 32.47 43.11
N LEU A 728 18.18 32.13 44.17
CA LEU A 728 18.61 32.41 45.54
C LEU A 728 19.63 31.35 45.97
N ASN A 729 20.86 31.75 46.24
CA ASN A 729 21.90 30.83 46.66
C ASN A 729 21.74 30.37 48.12
N PRO A 730 22.47 29.35 48.59
CA PRO A 730 22.30 28.78 49.94
C PRO A 730 22.54 29.75 51.11
N VAL A 731 23.19 30.90 50.87
CA VAL A 731 23.38 31.96 51.87
C VAL A 731 22.33 33.07 51.78
N GLY A 732 21.26 32.85 51.00
CA GLY A 732 20.13 33.77 50.86
C GLY A 732 20.43 35.00 50.00
N GLN A 733 21.42 34.93 49.11
CA GLN A 733 21.79 36.01 48.19
C GLN A 733 21.27 35.70 46.78
N TYR A 734 20.73 36.71 46.10
CA TYR A 734 20.28 36.53 44.71
C TYR A 734 21.50 36.49 43.79
N GLU A 735 21.68 35.37 43.10
CA GLU A 735 22.88 35.03 42.34
C GLU A 735 22.59 34.91 40.84
N LEU A 736 23.45 35.54 40.04
CA LEU A 736 23.51 35.35 38.59
C LEU A 736 24.71 34.46 38.25
N SER A 737 24.45 33.30 37.64
CA SER A 737 25.48 32.35 37.25
C SER A 737 25.86 32.51 35.77
N LEU A 738 27.05 33.04 35.50
CA LEU A 738 27.65 33.21 34.17
C LEU A 738 28.79 32.20 33.92
N ARG A 739 28.66 30.99 34.48
CA ARG A 739 29.70 29.94 34.42
C ARG A 739 29.84 29.30 33.04
N ASP A 740 31.06 28.91 32.68
CA ASP A 740 31.39 28.09 31.49
C ASP A 740 31.02 28.71 30.12
N LEU A 741 30.91 30.04 30.03
CA LEU A 741 30.46 30.77 28.83
C LEU A 741 31.58 31.28 27.92
N LYS A 742 32.86 30.99 28.23
CA LYS A 742 34.05 31.50 27.52
C LYS A 742 34.09 33.02 27.36
N ILE A 743 33.58 33.76 28.35
CA ILE A 743 33.55 35.23 28.33
C ILE A 743 34.98 35.78 28.43
N PRO A 744 35.47 36.59 27.47
CA PRO A 744 36.80 37.18 27.52
C PRO A 744 36.83 38.57 28.15
N VAL A 745 35.71 39.29 28.17
CA VAL A 745 35.55 40.65 28.73
C VAL A 745 34.19 40.77 29.43
N ILE A 746 34.17 41.40 30.61
CA ILE A 746 32.92 41.77 31.29
C ILE A 746 32.40 43.05 30.65
N GLU A 747 31.19 43.00 30.10
CA GLU A 747 30.49 44.11 29.48
C GLU A 747 28.97 43.95 29.67
N ASN A 748 28.20 44.99 29.38
CA ASN A 748 26.72 44.95 29.37
C ASN A 748 26.01 44.55 30.67
N LEU A 749 26.72 44.37 31.79
CA LEU A 749 26.10 44.07 33.09
C LEU A 749 25.12 45.15 33.58
N GLY A 750 25.01 46.31 32.91
CA GLY A 750 24.04 47.35 33.23
C GLY A 750 22.60 46.87 33.04
N CYS A 751 22.38 45.90 32.16
CA CYS A 751 21.06 45.28 31.97
C CYS A 751 20.57 44.50 33.19
N THR A 752 21.45 44.16 34.15
CA THR A 752 21.06 43.47 35.38
C THR A 752 20.28 44.36 36.34
N LEU A 753 20.20 45.67 36.08
CA LEU A 753 19.45 46.65 36.87
C LEU A 753 19.74 46.57 38.39
N ASN A 754 20.98 46.21 38.76
CA ASN A 754 21.44 46.08 40.15
C ASN A 754 20.59 45.11 41.01
N GLN A 755 20.06 44.05 40.39
CA GLN A 755 19.17 43.09 41.06
C GLN A 755 19.92 42.04 41.91
N PHE A 756 21.18 41.74 41.59
CA PHE A 756 21.93 40.62 42.17
C PHE A 756 22.86 41.04 43.32
N ASP A 757 22.94 40.18 44.34
CA ASP A 757 23.91 40.26 45.44
C ASP A 757 25.20 39.51 45.09
N THR A 758 25.14 38.50 44.22
CA THR A 758 26.27 37.65 43.80
C THR A 758 26.31 37.48 42.29
N ILE A 759 27.50 37.53 41.69
CA ILE A 759 27.71 37.13 40.29
C ILE A 759 28.86 36.13 40.20
N ASP A 760 28.64 35.04 39.48
CA ASP A 760 29.60 33.96 39.31
C ASP A 760 30.11 33.85 37.88
N PHE A 761 31.40 34.11 37.68
CA PHE A 761 32.11 34.04 36.41
C PHE A 761 33.04 32.82 36.30
N THR A 762 32.89 31.81 37.16
CA THR A 762 33.78 30.65 37.18
C THR A 762 33.89 29.96 35.82
N ASN A 763 35.09 29.51 35.45
CA ASN A 763 35.44 28.85 34.18
C ASN A 763 35.20 29.71 32.91
N ASN A 764 35.65 30.97 32.93
CA ASN A 764 35.64 31.85 31.76
C ASN A 764 37.05 32.23 31.29
N ASP A 765 37.18 33.01 30.21
CA ASP A 765 38.47 33.40 29.61
C ASP A 765 38.86 34.86 29.94
N LEU A 766 38.44 35.37 31.11
CA LEU A 766 38.65 36.74 31.56
C LEU A 766 40.10 37.03 31.96
N ARG A 767 40.80 37.85 31.17
CA ARG A 767 42.20 38.22 31.48
C ARG A 767 42.32 39.39 32.47
N LYS A 768 41.31 40.25 32.55
CA LYS A 768 41.28 41.45 33.41
C LYS A 768 40.00 41.53 34.24
N LEU A 769 40.11 42.03 35.47
CA LEU A 769 38.97 42.38 36.32
C LEU A 769 38.64 43.86 36.11
N ASP A 770 37.65 44.12 35.24
CA ASP A 770 37.28 45.43 34.70
C ASP A 770 35.85 45.38 34.12
N GLY A 771 35.28 46.51 33.69
CA GLY A 771 34.06 46.54 32.87
C GLY A 771 32.74 46.49 33.65
N PHE A 772 32.78 46.72 34.97
CA PHE A 772 31.57 46.76 35.79
C PHE A 772 30.84 48.11 35.67
N PRO A 773 29.50 48.12 35.58
CA PRO A 773 28.69 49.31 35.81
C PRO A 773 28.54 49.58 37.32
N TYR A 774 27.88 50.67 37.68
CA TYR A 774 27.59 50.98 39.09
C TYR A 774 26.56 50.00 39.68
N LEU A 775 27.02 49.05 40.51
CA LEU A 775 26.24 47.97 41.12
C LEU A 775 26.40 47.99 42.65
N PRO A 776 25.70 48.87 43.38
CA PRO A 776 25.83 48.99 44.83
C PRO A 776 25.23 47.80 45.62
N LYS A 777 24.42 46.92 45.01
CA LYS A 777 23.87 45.74 45.69
C LYS A 777 24.84 44.55 45.68
N LEU A 778 25.78 44.53 44.74
CA LEU A 778 26.72 43.42 44.56
C LEU A 778 27.69 43.32 45.74
N LYS A 779 27.70 42.14 46.38
CA LYS A 779 28.52 41.82 47.56
C LYS A 779 29.56 40.74 47.28
N THR A 780 29.24 39.79 46.41
CA THR A 780 30.07 38.60 46.19
C THR A 780 30.39 38.41 44.72
N LEU A 781 31.66 38.16 44.42
CA LEU A 781 32.14 37.83 43.08
C LEU A 781 32.97 36.55 43.07
N TYR A 782 32.60 35.62 42.19
CA TYR A 782 33.36 34.40 41.96
C TYR A 782 34.05 34.44 40.60
N PHE A 783 35.36 34.23 40.59
CA PHE A 783 36.21 34.17 39.41
C PHE A 783 37.09 32.92 39.45
N GLY A 784 36.53 31.76 39.76
CA GLY A 784 37.30 30.53 39.76
C GLY A 784 37.78 30.20 38.34
N ASN A 785 39.07 29.94 38.13
CA ASN A 785 39.58 29.46 36.84
C ASN A 785 39.27 30.38 35.64
N CYS A 786 39.46 31.70 35.80
CA CYS A 786 39.12 32.70 34.78
C CYS A 786 40.30 33.22 33.94
N LYS A 787 41.55 32.85 34.25
CA LYS A 787 42.81 33.38 33.66
C LYS A 787 43.11 34.86 33.96
N ILE A 788 42.54 35.41 35.04
CA ILE A 788 42.76 36.81 35.41
C ILE A 788 44.23 37.02 35.78
N SER A 789 44.85 38.05 35.18
CA SER A 789 46.23 38.45 35.48
C SER A 789 46.35 39.93 35.85
N ARG A 790 45.30 40.73 35.63
CA ARG A 790 45.30 42.18 35.91
C ARG A 790 44.00 42.62 36.58
N ILE A 791 44.12 43.44 37.62
CA ILE A 791 43.00 44.10 38.30
C ILE A 791 43.08 45.60 38.02
N VAL A 792 41.96 46.22 37.63
CA VAL A 792 41.92 47.64 37.30
C VAL A 792 41.78 48.50 38.56
N GLU A 793 42.41 49.68 38.56
CA GLU A 793 42.30 50.67 39.63
C GLU A 793 40.90 51.32 39.62
N GLY A 794 40.35 51.69 40.78
CA GLY A 794 39.07 52.40 40.83
C GLY A 794 37.81 51.53 40.89
N LEU A 795 37.92 50.21 41.11
CA LEU A 795 36.75 49.30 41.22
C LEU A 795 35.70 49.76 42.25
N HIS A 796 36.10 50.45 43.31
CA HIS A 796 35.18 51.02 44.31
C HIS A 796 34.16 52.02 43.73
N GLN A 797 34.43 52.63 42.58
CA GLN A 797 33.49 53.55 41.91
C GLN A 797 32.33 52.79 41.26
N TYR A 798 32.52 51.50 40.94
CA TYR A 798 31.54 50.66 40.25
C TYR A 798 30.89 49.66 41.19
N ILE A 799 31.67 49.01 42.05
CA ILE A 799 31.21 47.97 42.98
C ILE A 799 31.58 48.35 44.43
N PRO A 800 31.03 49.45 44.97
CA PRO A 800 31.48 50.04 46.25
C PRO A 800 31.24 49.15 47.47
N ASN A 801 30.31 48.19 47.36
CA ASN A 801 29.85 47.37 48.48
C ASN A 801 30.35 45.92 48.44
N LEU A 802 31.37 45.63 47.61
CA LEU A 802 31.94 44.30 47.50
C LEU A 802 32.55 43.84 48.83
N ASP A 803 32.08 42.70 49.34
CA ASP A 803 32.50 42.07 50.60
C ASP A 803 33.39 40.85 50.36
N THR A 804 33.08 40.05 49.34
CA THR A 804 33.74 38.78 49.07
C THR A 804 34.20 38.69 47.61
N ILE A 805 35.47 38.33 47.39
CA ILE A 805 36.01 38.04 46.05
C ILE A 805 36.82 36.74 46.04
N ILE A 806 36.46 35.81 45.17
CA ILE A 806 37.16 34.52 45.01
C ILE A 806 37.87 34.50 43.67
N LEU A 807 39.19 34.59 43.70
CA LEU A 807 40.08 34.60 42.53
C LEU A 807 40.90 33.30 42.44
N SER A 808 40.35 32.17 42.89
CA SER A 808 41.07 30.90 42.91
C SER A 808 41.44 30.40 41.50
N ASN A 809 42.64 29.84 41.35
CA ASN A 809 43.15 29.28 40.09
C ASN A 809 43.21 30.31 38.93
N ASN A 810 43.75 31.50 39.19
CA ASN A 810 44.00 32.52 38.17
C ASN A 810 45.50 32.73 37.96
N ASN A 811 45.88 33.75 37.17
CA ASN A 811 47.24 34.04 36.77
C ASN A 811 47.75 35.36 37.37
N ILE A 812 47.40 35.65 38.64
CA ILE A 812 47.94 36.80 39.38
C ILE A 812 49.35 36.43 39.86
N GLN A 813 50.35 37.22 39.46
CA GLN A 813 51.76 36.81 39.60
C GLN A 813 52.53 37.61 40.65
N GLU A 814 52.42 38.94 40.64
CA GLU A 814 53.24 39.81 41.48
C GLU A 814 52.46 40.38 42.66
N LEU A 815 53.17 40.69 43.76
CA LEU A 815 52.55 41.25 44.96
C LEU A 815 51.83 42.58 44.69
N SER A 816 52.33 43.42 43.77
CA SER A 816 51.67 44.68 43.43
C SER A 816 50.37 44.52 42.63
N ASP A 817 50.09 43.35 42.05
CA ASP A 817 48.90 43.13 41.22
C ASP A 817 47.59 43.18 42.03
N ILE A 818 47.67 43.02 43.35
CA ILE A 818 46.51 43.12 44.27
C ILE A 818 46.28 44.53 44.82
N ASP A 819 47.24 45.45 44.67
CA ASP A 819 47.16 46.83 45.21
C ASP A 819 45.86 47.56 44.80
N PRO A 820 45.32 47.40 43.57
CA PRO A 820 44.06 48.03 43.18
C PRO A 820 42.85 47.69 44.08
N LEU A 821 42.85 46.51 44.71
CA LEU A 821 41.79 46.07 45.61
C LEU A 821 41.79 46.85 46.94
N ALA A 822 42.88 47.55 47.29
CA ALA A 822 42.95 48.34 48.53
C ALA A 822 41.90 49.45 48.60
N SER A 823 41.39 49.89 47.44
CA SER A 823 40.31 50.88 47.37
C SER A 823 38.94 50.34 47.81
N LEU A 824 38.75 49.02 47.86
CA LEU A 824 37.49 48.38 48.29
C LEU A 824 37.44 48.23 49.81
N THR A 825 36.99 49.29 50.49
CA THR A 825 37.01 49.36 51.96
C THR A 825 36.10 48.34 52.66
N LYS A 826 35.07 47.84 51.97
CA LYS A 826 34.14 46.82 52.51
C LYS A 826 34.59 45.37 52.27
N LEU A 827 35.70 45.14 51.57
CA LEU A 827 36.18 43.80 51.26
C LEU A 827 36.66 43.10 52.54
N THR A 828 36.01 42.00 52.92
CA THR A 828 36.34 41.22 54.11
C THR A 828 36.82 39.80 53.81
N HIS A 829 36.45 39.20 52.68
CA HIS A 829 36.86 37.84 52.30
C HIS A 829 37.54 37.81 50.93
N ILE A 830 38.74 37.23 50.86
CA ILE A 830 39.45 37.05 49.60
C ILE A 830 40.11 35.65 49.52
N SER A 831 40.09 35.05 48.34
CA SER A 831 40.89 33.85 48.01
C SER A 831 41.68 34.07 46.74
N LEU A 832 42.99 33.85 46.81
CA LEU A 832 43.92 33.80 45.68
C LEU A 832 44.59 32.42 45.60
N THR A 833 44.01 31.40 46.23
CA THR A 833 44.52 30.02 46.19
C THR A 833 44.81 29.59 44.75
N ARG A 834 45.91 28.85 44.55
CA ARG A 834 46.34 28.38 43.23
C ARG A 834 46.63 29.50 42.20
N ASN A 835 46.98 30.70 42.67
CA ASN A 835 47.63 31.72 41.83
C ASN A 835 49.15 31.70 42.06
N PRO A 836 49.98 32.07 41.07
CA PRO A 836 51.43 32.18 41.26
C PRO A 836 51.85 33.12 42.41
N ILE A 837 51.10 34.20 42.67
CA ILE A 837 51.33 35.13 43.80
C ILE A 837 51.34 34.41 45.16
N ALA A 838 50.54 33.34 45.33
CA ALA A 838 50.42 32.62 46.60
C ALA A 838 51.71 31.88 47.00
N MET A 839 52.62 31.64 46.05
CA MET A 839 53.94 31.03 46.29
C MET A 839 55.03 32.05 46.63
N LYS A 840 54.76 33.36 46.53
CA LYS A 840 55.75 34.41 46.77
C LYS A 840 56.05 34.53 48.27
N LYS A 841 57.32 34.78 48.59
CA LYS A 841 57.75 35.06 49.97
C LYS A 841 56.98 36.26 50.51
N ASP A 842 56.52 36.15 51.76
CA ASP A 842 55.75 37.18 52.46
C ASP A 842 54.37 37.53 51.87
N TYR A 843 53.87 36.77 50.87
CA TYR A 843 52.57 36.97 50.23
C TYR A 843 51.43 37.23 51.22
N ARG A 844 51.29 36.34 52.20
CA ARG A 844 50.20 36.43 53.18
C ARG A 844 50.27 37.73 54.00
N LEU A 845 51.46 38.11 54.44
CA LEU A 845 51.67 39.35 55.22
C LEU A 845 51.52 40.59 54.35
N TYR A 846 51.92 40.54 53.08
CA TYR A 846 51.74 41.62 52.12
C TYR A 846 50.25 41.89 51.87
N VAL A 847 49.46 40.85 51.58
CA VAL A 847 48.00 40.99 51.36
C VAL A 847 47.31 41.56 52.60
N ILE A 848 47.66 41.07 53.80
CA ILE A 848 47.12 41.56 55.08
C ILE A 848 47.50 43.04 55.31
N HIS A 849 48.67 43.47 54.87
CA HIS A 849 49.11 44.87 54.96
C HIS A 849 48.34 45.76 53.98
N THR A 850 48.30 45.36 52.71
CA THR A 850 47.68 46.11 51.61
C THR A 850 46.17 46.21 51.75
N LEU A 851 45.52 45.16 52.27
CA LEU A 851 44.08 45.09 52.52
C LEU A 851 43.83 44.99 54.03
N PRO A 852 43.80 46.09 54.80
CA PRO A 852 43.71 46.00 56.27
C PRO A 852 42.37 45.45 56.80
N ASN A 853 41.31 45.56 56.00
CA ASN A 853 39.93 45.24 56.39
C ASN A 853 39.55 43.77 56.20
N ILE A 854 40.38 42.97 55.53
CA ILE A 854 40.08 41.55 55.34
C ILE A 854 40.10 40.79 56.67
N ARG A 855 39.17 39.83 56.78
CA ARG A 855 38.95 38.92 57.89
C ARG A 855 39.42 37.51 57.56
N THR A 856 39.30 37.11 56.30
CA THR A 856 39.81 35.84 55.79
C THR A 856 40.66 36.06 54.54
N LEU A 857 41.71 35.25 54.41
CA LEU A 857 42.54 35.14 53.23
C LEU A 857 42.77 33.66 52.94
N ASP A 858 42.46 33.24 51.71
CA ASP A 858 42.58 31.85 51.25
C ASP A 858 41.79 30.90 52.16
N PHE A 859 40.56 31.30 52.47
CA PHE A 859 39.63 30.62 53.39
C PHE A 859 40.13 30.48 54.83
N ASN A 860 41.27 31.06 55.18
CA ASN A 860 41.85 31.04 56.52
C ASN A 860 41.64 32.39 57.23
N ARG A 861 41.09 32.34 58.46
CA ARG A 861 40.90 33.53 59.31
C ARG A 861 42.22 34.19 59.66
N ILE A 862 42.27 35.52 59.57
CA ILE A 862 43.45 36.32 59.91
C ILE A 862 43.46 36.61 61.40
N ARG A 863 44.57 36.29 62.07
CA ARG A 863 44.77 36.53 63.51
C ARG A 863 45.38 37.90 63.77
N LEU A 864 45.15 38.45 64.96
CA LEU A 864 45.68 39.76 65.36
C LEU A 864 47.22 39.83 65.27
N LYS A 865 47.91 38.74 65.66
CA LYS A 865 49.37 38.59 65.54
C LYS A 865 49.88 38.77 64.11
N GLU A 866 49.13 38.27 63.11
CA GLU A 866 49.50 38.43 61.69
C GLU A 866 49.33 39.87 61.22
N LYS A 867 48.29 40.57 61.68
CA LYS A 867 48.08 42.01 61.38
C LYS A 867 49.20 42.88 61.96
N GLU A 868 49.65 42.58 63.17
CA GLU A 868 50.77 43.27 63.82
C GLU A 868 52.11 42.98 63.11
N ALA A 869 52.36 41.72 62.73
CA ALA A 869 53.54 41.32 61.98
C ALA A 869 53.59 42.00 60.60
N ALA A 870 52.48 42.02 59.86
CA ALA A 870 52.36 42.71 58.58
C ALA A 870 52.62 44.21 58.72
N ARG A 871 52.04 44.87 59.74
CA ARG A 871 52.30 46.29 60.03
C ARG A 871 53.78 46.56 60.33
N LYS A 872 54.44 45.73 61.15
CA LYS A 872 55.86 45.88 61.50
C LYS A 872 56.78 45.68 60.28
N MET A 873 56.47 44.69 59.45
CA MET A 873 57.27 44.32 58.27
C MET A 873 57.23 45.39 57.18
N PHE A 874 56.05 45.97 56.91
CA PHE A 874 55.87 46.91 55.80
C PHE A 874 55.85 48.39 56.19
N LYS A 875 55.71 48.77 57.48
CA LYS A 875 56.03 50.15 57.95
C LYS A 875 57.49 50.54 57.68
N THR A 876 58.40 49.55 57.70
CA THR A 876 59.85 49.77 57.58
C THR A 876 60.32 49.76 56.12
N LYS A 877 59.61 49.05 55.22
CA LYS A 877 59.90 48.96 53.79
C LYS A 877 59.27 50.04 52.91
N SER A 878 58.33 50.86 53.43
CA SER A 878 57.66 51.89 52.62
C SER A 878 58.56 53.06 52.18
N LYS A 879 59.81 53.14 52.65
CA LYS A 879 60.83 54.09 52.15
C LYS A 879 61.71 53.53 51.01
N GLU A 880 61.70 52.22 50.75
CA GLU A 880 62.52 51.59 49.68
C GLU A 880 61.67 50.92 48.57
N ALA A 881 60.37 50.68 48.80
CA ALA A 881 59.48 50.06 47.82
C ALA A 881 58.92 51.01 46.72
N ALA A 882 59.31 52.29 46.71
CA ALA A 882 58.89 53.25 45.68
C ALA A 882 59.63 53.10 44.34
N LYS A 883 60.58 52.16 44.20
CA LYS A 883 61.45 52.03 43.02
C LYS A 883 61.34 50.76 42.19
N ASN A 884 60.46 49.81 42.52
CA ASN A 884 60.22 48.62 41.67
C ASN A 884 58.72 48.31 41.57
N LYS A 885 57.96 49.14 40.82
CA LYS A 885 56.64 48.76 40.30
C LYS A 885 56.81 48.14 38.92
N ASN A 886 57.22 46.88 38.86
CA ASN A 886 57.08 46.10 37.64
C ASN A 886 55.61 45.67 37.51
N LYS A 887 54.76 46.55 36.96
CA LYS A 887 53.43 46.14 36.48
C LYS A 887 53.64 45.05 35.42
N SER A 888 52.89 43.96 35.50
CA SER A 888 52.89 42.89 34.50
C SER A 888 52.64 43.47 33.09
N LYS A 889 53.62 43.39 32.20
CA LYS A 889 53.45 43.71 30.77
C LYS A 889 52.92 42.46 30.07
N THR A 890 51.61 42.28 30.10
CA THR A 890 50.94 41.24 29.30
C THR A 890 50.32 41.89 28.07
N PHE A 891 50.79 41.49 26.88
CA PHE A 891 50.34 41.95 25.58
C PHE A 891 48.87 41.54 25.34
N VAL A 892 48.02 42.52 25.01
CA VAL A 892 46.65 42.34 24.49
C VAL A 892 46.64 42.98 23.10
N PRO A 893 46.26 42.26 22.02
CA PRO A 893 46.09 42.89 20.71
C PRO A 893 44.93 43.86 20.76
N GLY A 894 45.21 45.15 20.51
CA GLY A 894 44.19 46.19 20.35
C GLY A 894 44.02 47.10 21.57
N GLU A 895 45.01 47.96 21.86
CA GLU A 895 44.77 49.33 22.35
C GLU A 895 46.07 50.16 22.28
N GLY A 896 45.96 51.33 21.64
CA GLY A 896 47.01 52.31 21.31
C GLY A 896 46.78 52.79 19.87
N LEU A 897 46.13 53.94 19.64
CA LEU A 897 46.65 55.28 19.95
C LEU A 897 45.54 56.24 20.43
N ASP A 898 45.79 56.92 21.56
CA ASP A 898 45.10 58.14 22.00
C ASP A 898 46.08 59.33 21.92
N GLY A 899 45.66 60.45 21.33
CA GLY A 899 46.46 61.68 21.26
C GLY A 899 45.92 62.81 20.35
N LYS A 900 44.78 63.40 20.76
CA LYS A 900 44.15 64.74 20.51
C LYS A 900 44.92 65.86 19.73
N PRO A 901 44.27 67.00 19.36
CA PRO A 901 42.89 67.25 18.85
C PRO A 901 42.83 68.24 17.65
N GLN A 902 41.86 68.15 16.71
CA GLN A 902 41.15 69.31 16.12
C GLN A 902 40.18 68.96 14.96
N GLN A 903 38.95 69.46 15.11
CA GLN A 903 38.00 70.01 14.13
C GLN A 903 37.66 69.29 12.80
N GLN A 904 36.35 69.01 12.69
CA GLN A 904 35.47 69.20 11.52
C GLN A 904 35.37 68.12 10.39
N THR A 905 34.23 67.43 10.45
CA THR A 905 33.24 67.10 9.39
C THR A 905 33.60 66.23 8.19
N SER A 906 32.87 65.12 7.99
CA SER A 906 31.96 64.82 6.84
C SER A 906 31.76 63.28 6.65
N GLN A 907 30.58 62.76 7.00
CA GLN A 907 29.49 62.26 6.12
C GLN A 907 29.70 60.88 5.46
N THR A 908 28.94 59.89 5.92
CA THR A 908 28.56 58.66 5.21
C THR A 908 27.55 58.99 4.08
N PRO A 909 27.62 58.40 2.87
CA PRO A 909 26.54 58.54 1.90
C PRO A 909 25.38 57.60 2.23
N LYS A 910 24.17 58.16 2.33
CA LYS A 910 22.89 57.43 2.35
C LYS A 910 22.41 57.18 0.92
N ILE A 911 22.01 55.95 0.61
CA ILE A 911 21.31 55.59 -0.63
C ILE A 911 20.01 56.41 -0.76
N SER A 912 19.72 56.94 -1.95
CA SER A 912 18.49 57.70 -2.21
C SER A 912 17.30 56.77 -2.45
N LYS A 913 16.09 57.23 -2.09
CA LYS A 913 14.84 56.46 -2.28
C LYS A 913 14.61 56.03 -3.74
N LYS A 914 15.10 56.83 -4.70
CA LYS A 914 14.91 56.59 -6.14
C LYS A 914 15.72 55.38 -6.63
N ASP A 915 16.88 55.13 -6.03
CA ASP A 915 17.77 54.01 -6.38
C ASP A 915 17.24 52.68 -5.81
N THR A 916 16.68 52.72 -4.59
CA THR A 916 15.95 51.57 -4.01
C THR A 916 14.70 51.19 -4.81
N GLU A 917 14.02 52.15 -5.44
CA GLU A 917 12.84 51.86 -6.27
C GLU A 917 13.22 51.28 -7.64
N ALA A 918 14.32 51.74 -8.24
CA ALA A 918 14.84 51.19 -9.49
C ALA A 918 15.26 49.71 -9.35
N ILE A 919 15.95 49.36 -8.25
CA ILE A 919 16.38 47.97 -7.98
C ILE A 919 15.18 47.06 -7.68
N LYS A 920 14.16 47.56 -6.96
CA LYS A 920 12.91 46.82 -6.75
C LYS A 920 12.18 46.52 -8.06
N LYS A 921 12.20 47.46 -9.01
CA LYS A 921 11.58 47.26 -10.33
C LYS A 921 12.38 46.26 -11.18
N ALA A 922 13.72 46.33 -11.15
CA ALA A 922 14.58 45.36 -11.83
C ALA A 922 14.43 43.92 -11.28
N ILE A 923 14.22 43.76 -9.97
CA ILE A 923 13.93 42.44 -9.36
C ILE A 923 12.59 41.87 -9.85
N LEU A 924 11.59 42.73 -10.08
CA LEU A 924 10.28 42.30 -10.59
C LEU A 924 10.30 41.90 -12.07
N GLU A 925 11.26 42.40 -12.84
CA GLU A 925 11.40 42.15 -14.28
C GLU A 925 12.47 41.08 -14.61
N ALA A 926 13.24 40.61 -13.61
CA ALA A 926 14.29 39.61 -13.77
C ALA A 926 13.75 38.24 -14.20
N LYS A 927 14.38 37.63 -15.20
CA LYS A 927 13.89 36.40 -15.86
C LYS A 927 14.50 35.11 -15.30
N SER A 928 15.46 35.21 -14.38
CA SER A 928 16.11 34.07 -13.75
C SER A 928 16.27 34.24 -12.23
N PHE A 929 16.31 33.12 -11.52
CA PHE A 929 16.40 33.11 -10.06
C PHE A 929 17.76 33.62 -9.54
N GLU A 930 18.84 33.34 -10.25
CA GLU A 930 20.20 33.80 -9.91
C GLU A 930 20.33 35.33 -10.02
N GLU A 931 19.68 35.93 -11.02
CA GLU A 931 19.65 37.38 -11.20
C GLU A 931 18.86 38.08 -10.08
N VAL A 932 17.77 37.46 -9.61
CA VAL A 932 16.99 37.94 -8.46
C VAL A 932 17.80 37.90 -7.17
N GLU A 933 18.59 36.84 -6.93
CA GLU A 933 19.43 36.74 -5.73
C GLU A 933 20.57 37.76 -5.74
N LYS A 934 21.22 37.98 -6.90
CA LYS A 934 22.27 38.98 -7.04
C LYS A 934 21.76 40.40 -6.78
N LEU A 935 20.60 40.77 -7.33
CA LEU A 935 19.97 42.07 -7.11
C LEU A 935 19.50 42.28 -5.66
N LYS A 936 19.04 41.22 -4.99
CA LYS A 936 18.70 41.26 -3.54
C LYS A 936 19.93 41.45 -2.66
N ALA A 937 21.05 40.81 -2.98
CA ALA A 937 22.31 40.96 -2.25
C ALA A 937 22.88 42.38 -2.37
N ILE A 938 22.74 43.00 -3.55
CA ILE A 938 23.13 44.41 -3.79
C ILE A 938 22.25 45.36 -2.95
N LEU A 939 20.95 45.12 -2.87
CA LEU A 939 20.03 45.92 -2.05
C LEU A 939 20.35 45.81 -0.55
N GLN A 940 20.77 44.63 -0.08
CA GLN A 940 21.08 44.38 1.33
C GLN A 940 22.47 44.87 1.76
N SER A 941 23.44 44.88 0.83
CA SER A 941 24.80 45.36 1.10
C SER A 941 24.95 46.88 1.09
N GLY A 942 23.98 47.60 0.51
CA GLY A 942 23.96 49.07 0.54
C GLY A 942 25.03 49.75 -0.30
N GLN A 943 25.64 49.04 -1.26
CA GLN A 943 26.57 49.57 -2.25
C GLN A 943 26.04 49.31 -3.66
N ILE A 944 25.93 50.35 -4.49
CA ILE A 944 25.48 50.23 -5.88
C ILE A 944 26.72 50.02 -6.77
N PRO A 945 26.82 48.94 -7.57
CA PRO A 945 27.88 48.79 -8.57
C PRO A 945 27.79 49.88 -9.64
N SER A 946 28.93 50.45 -10.02
CA SER A 946 29.06 51.57 -10.96
C SER A 946 28.50 51.31 -12.38
N GLU A 947 28.18 50.07 -12.72
CA GLU A 947 27.64 49.67 -14.02
C GLU A 947 26.14 49.98 -14.20
N LEU A 948 25.42 50.34 -13.13
CA LEU A 948 24.00 50.73 -13.17
C LEU A 948 23.75 52.25 -13.18
N THR A 949 24.80 53.06 -12.98
CA THR A 949 24.75 54.51 -13.10
C THR A 949 25.34 54.89 -14.45
N GLY A 950 24.50 55.10 -15.45
CA GLY A 950 24.93 55.48 -16.79
C GLY A 950 25.59 56.86 -16.82
N GLU A 951 26.92 56.91 -16.69
CA GLU A 951 27.75 58.04 -17.11
C GLU A 951 28.99 57.50 -17.85
N LYS A 952 29.12 57.87 -19.12
CA LYS A 952 30.28 57.57 -19.98
C LYS A 952 31.36 58.62 -19.76
N GLN A 953 32.63 58.22 -19.69
CA GLN A 953 33.74 58.96 -20.31
C GLN A 953 35.04 58.14 -20.49
N ASN A 954 35.31 57.83 -21.77
CA ASN A 954 36.57 57.89 -22.53
C ASN A 954 37.91 57.41 -21.93
N GLY A 955 38.34 56.20 -22.34
CA GLY A 955 39.30 56.02 -23.45
C GLY A 955 40.82 55.99 -23.15
N HIS A 956 41.43 54.81 -23.30
CA HIS A 956 42.78 54.41 -23.80
C HIS A 956 42.96 52.95 -23.30
N GLY A 957 43.34 51.89 -24.02
CA GLY A 957 43.97 51.66 -25.31
C GLY A 957 44.90 50.44 -25.12
N ASP A 958 44.66 49.36 -25.88
CA ASP A 958 45.50 48.20 -26.24
C ASP A 958 46.01 47.13 -25.22
N GLU A 959 45.59 45.90 -25.54
CA GLU A 959 46.36 44.65 -25.78
C GLU A 959 47.51 44.21 -24.85
N THR A 960 47.33 43.03 -24.25
CA THR A 960 48.29 41.89 -24.27
C THR A 960 47.58 40.63 -23.70
N MET A 961 47.26 39.66 -24.57
CA MET A 961 47.89 38.33 -24.70
C MET A 961 47.70 37.43 -23.46
N GLU A 962 46.86 36.39 -23.58
CA GLU A 962 47.31 35.01 -23.90
C GLU A 962 48.32 34.49 -22.88
N GLN A 963 47.79 34.05 -21.73
CA GLN A 963 48.27 32.96 -20.87
C GLN A 963 47.23 32.84 -19.74
N ASP A 964 46.97 31.63 -19.24
CA ASP A 964 46.03 31.29 -18.14
C ASP A 964 44.68 30.65 -18.54
N GLU A 965 44.65 29.93 -19.67
CA GLU A 965 43.63 28.90 -19.91
C GLU A 965 44.05 27.45 -19.55
N GLU A 966 45.26 27.21 -19.03
CA GLU A 966 45.77 25.81 -18.90
C GLU A 966 45.92 25.24 -17.48
N GLU A 967 45.74 25.99 -16.39
CA GLU A 967 45.93 25.44 -15.03
C GLU A 967 44.66 24.96 -14.30
N ASN A 968 43.45 25.28 -14.80
CA ASN A 968 42.20 24.90 -14.11
C ASN A 968 41.50 23.64 -14.66
N GLN A 969 42.04 23.01 -15.71
CA GLN A 969 41.48 21.78 -16.29
C GLN A 969 42.23 20.50 -15.88
N GLN A 970 43.35 20.61 -15.18
CA GLN A 970 44.12 19.45 -14.69
C GLN A 970 43.83 19.06 -13.23
N GLN A 971 43.09 19.88 -12.48
CA GLN A 971 42.78 19.62 -11.07
C GLN A 971 41.40 19.01 -10.82
N GLN A 972 40.56 18.89 -11.85
CA GLN A 972 39.25 18.21 -11.78
C GLN A 972 39.25 16.77 -12.32
N GLN A 973 40.32 16.31 -12.95
CA GLN A 973 40.43 14.92 -13.45
C GLN A 973 41.17 13.95 -12.50
N ASP A 974 41.86 14.46 -11.48
CA ASP A 974 42.55 13.61 -10.48
C ASP A 974 41.69 13.30 -9.24
N ASP A 975 40.62 14.06 -8.98
CA ASP A 975 39.71 13.81 -7.84
C ASP A 975 38.59 12.80 -8.16
N GLU A 976 38.27 12.55 -9.44
CA GLU A 976 37.30 11.51 -9.83
C GLU A 976 37.92 10.10 -9.96
N LYS A 977 39.25 9.97 -9.92
CA LYS A 977 39.95 8.67 -9.91
C LYS A 977 40.28 8.13 -8.52
N GLN A 978 40.09 8.90 -7.45
CA GLN A 978 40.34 8.44 -6.07
C GLN A 978 39.09 7.99 -5.29
N GLN A 979 37.88 8.13 -5.85
CA GLN A 979 36.64 7.63 -5.23
C GLN A 979 36.13 6.27 -5.78
N SER A 980 36.79 5.68 -6.78
CA SER A 980 36.38 4.40 -7.38
C SER A 980 37.19 3.17 -6.94
N VAL A 981 38.07 3.28 -5.94
CA VAL A 981 38.90 2.16 -5.42
C VAL A 981 38.58 1.79 -3.96
N GLY A 982 37.59 2.44 -3.32
CA GLY A 982 37.31 2.28 -1.88
C GLY A 982 36.17 1.34 -1.47
N ASN A 983 35.38 0.78 -2.40
CA ASN A 983 34.17 0.00 -2.06
C ASN A 983 34.15 -1.43 -2.63
N ALA A 984 35.33 -2.00 -2.89
CA ALA A 984 35.47 -3.42 -3.22
C ALA A 984 36.46 -4.09 -2.25
N MET A 985 36.09 -4.16 -0.97
CA MET A 985 36.65 -5.10 0.01
C MET A 985 35.69 -5.22 1.21
N GLU A 986 35.31 -6.46 1.51
CA GLU A 986 34.58 -6.98 2.68
C GLU A 986 33.03 -7.07 2.63
N VAL A 987 32.60 -8.30 2.23
CA VAL A 987 31.36 -9.07 2.47
C VAL A 987 30.16 -8.82 1.57
#